data_AF-A0A084SZ87-F1
#
_entry.id   AF-A0A084SZ87-F1
#
_cell.length_a   1.000
_cell.length_b   1.000
_cell.length_c   1.000
_cell.angle_alpha   90.00
_cell.angle_beta   90.00
_cell.angle_gamma   90.00
#
_symmetry.space_group_name_H-M   'P 1'
#
loop_
_entity.id
_entity.type
_entity.pdbx_description
1 polymer ?
#
loop_
_entity_poly.entity_id
_entity_poly.type
_entity_poly.pdbx_seq_one_letter_code
_entity_poly.pdbx_strand_id
1 'polypeptide(L)'
;MTPEEQDFLRRFFRAVTDRPIEFDGLDDQRYVRIYSDPNFEEHDPVKLLMRSIEFSTSQSVQLLSGFRGSGKSTELRRLRSKLNGRGYKVALVDIEDYLSPSQPIDVSDFLMALAGGLGDSLLAAGYLTGDPAHEGYWSRLVNFLTRTNIEVPEVSAGGLEATLKSDPSFREKLQKRMAGHLGALTRDVRAYVEECVKRVKARYGPDTEVVLLVDSMEHIRGTFTNAAAVQDSVIKLFVQHNSELRFNHLHAIYTVPPYLQVLQSNLGSLYQPGGLQMIPTLKVRLKDEHRTPFQPALDLLERLISGRGDWKRLLGSESRGMLDELSLLSGGELRGFLRLFSEIIRRADRLPVSKALVDEAIQQSRAGFLPIADEDAVWLQQIASSHGISLQSIEQVQILARHVESRLVLNYRNGEDWYDIHPLVRDVVRQQAELARKRLSVTAGVSVEPPQEEPPSIQGLAEGTRLSVLRIGSFRLLREVELCLEPSLAVVVGPNQSGKSSLLDALQLLSDAARGNLVDAIVRCRGGFSTILSRGAGDPSVRLEVEMRAPLGQTVRYSLRLGPVGAYDFAVVQEELVERTQDDRWMPVLSRTGTQARLSATSISVPNGRESLLSQLGSMTHPLVQQARAALSSITIHPYFHTGAAWAEPDAVSMRRPARPEPNVRLQATGNNLAAALSSMRDERSE
;
A
#
# COMPACT_ATOMS: atom_id res chain seq x y z
N MET A 1 -40.42 6.54 7.39
CA MET A 1 -39.90 7.48 6.40
C MET A 1 -40.91 7.69 5.29
N THR A 2 -41.26 8.94 4.96
CA THR A 2 -42.14 9.29 3.84
C THR A 2 -41.39 9.18 2.50
N PRO A 3 -42.10 9.08 1.34
CA PRO A 3 -41.46 9.12 0.03
C PRO A 3 -40.62 10.38 -0.22
N GLU A 4 -41.05 11.52 0.32
CA GLU A 4 -40.32 12.79 0.21
C GLU A 4 -38.99 12.76 0.99
N GLU A 5 -39.01 12.19 2.20
CA GLU A 5 -37.80 12.00 3.01
C GLU A 5 -36.82 11.03 2.35
N GLN A 6 -37.32 9.95 1.75
CA GLN A 6 -36.49 9.01 0.98
C GLN A 6 -35.83 9.69 -0.23
N ASP A 7 -36.57 10.53 -0.97
CA ASP A 7 -36.00 11.23 -2.12
C ASP A 7 -35.00 12.32 -1.70
N PHE A 8 -35.27 13.02 -0.59
CA PHE A 8 -34.30 13.91 0.05
C PHE A 8 -32.99 13.19 0.38
N LEU A 9 -33.04 12.05 1.08
CA LEU A 9 -31.85 11.27 1.44
C LEU A 9 -31.13 10.74 0.20
N ARG A 10 -31.86 10.29 -0.81
CA ARG A 10 -31.28 9.83 -2.08
C ARG A 10 -30.49 10.94 -2.78
N ARG A 11 -31.07 12.14 -2.90
CA ARG A 11 -30.39 13.30 -3.53
C ARG A 11 -29.17 13.72 -2.71
N PHE A 12 -29.30 13.78 -1.38
CA PHE A 12 -28.20 14.16 -0.51
C PHE A 12 -27.06 13.13 -0.58
N PHE A 13 -27.36 11.83 -0.52
CA PHE A 13 -26.38 10.74 -0.67
C PHE A 13 -25.58 10.87 -1.98
N ARG A 14 -26.27 11.13 -3.11
CA ARG A 14 -25.62 11.36 -4.41
C ARG A 14 -24.71 12.59 -4.38
N ALA A 15 -25.13 13.66 -3.71
CA ALA A 15 -24.38 14.91 -3.62
C ALA A 15 -23.13 14.82 -2.72
N VAL A 16 -23.12 13.94 -1.71
CA VAL A 16 -21.96 13.66 -0.86
C VAL A 16 -21.10 12.50 -1.36
N THR A 17 -21.51 11.83 -2.45
CA THR A 17 -20.67 10.80 -3.09
C THR A 17 -19.44 11.46 -3.71
N ASP A 18 -18.28 10.85 -3.46
CA ASP A 18 -16.97 11.34 -3.89
C ASP A 18 -16.82 11.28 -5.42
N ARG A 19 -16.96 12.44 -6.07
CA ARG A 19 -16.69 12.67 -7.48
C ARG A 19 -16.05 14.05 -7.67
N PRO A 20 -15.08 14.19 -8.59
CA PRO A 20 -14.57 15.51 -8.96
C PRO A 20 -15.70 16.43 -9.42
N ILE A 21 -15.56 17.72 -9.14
CA ILE A 21 -16.50 18.74 -9.61
C ILE A 21 -16.09 19.16 -11.02
N GLU A 22 -17.01 19.05 -11.97
CA GLU A 22 -16.87 19.68 -13.27
C GLU A 22 -17.27 21.15 -13.16
N PHE A 23 -16.49 22.05 -13.78
CA PHE A 23 -16.76 23.49 -13.77
C PHE A 23 -17.47 23.92 -15.06
N ASP A 24 -18.61 23.29 -15.32
CA ASP A 24 -19.48 23.48 -16.48
C ASP A 24 -20.79 24.21 -16.15
N GLY A 25 -20.93 24.69 -14.90
CA GLY A 25 -22.03 25.52 -14.41
C GLY A 25 -22.99 24.79 -13.48
N LEU A 26 -23.37 23.54 -13.77
CA LEU A 26 -24.33 22.79 -12.93
C LEU A 26 -23.69 22.33 -11.61
N ASP A 27 -22.43 21.93 -11.67
CA ASP A 27 -21.70 21.34 -10.55
C ASP A 27 -20.96 22.37 -9.68
N ASP A 28 -20.76 23.59 -10.19
CA ASP A 28 -20.11 24.72 -9.52
C ASP A 28 -20.74 25.06 -8.15
N GLN A 29 -22.05 24.86 -8.01
CA GLN A 29 -22.78 25.14 -6.76
C GLN A 29 -22.31 24.27 -5.58
N ARG A 30 -21.72 23.10 -5.87
CA ARG A 30 -21.17 22.18 -4.85
C ARG A 30 -19.74 22.52 -4.44
N TYR A 31 -19.08 23.45 -5.16
CA TYR A 31 -17.72 23.87 -4.89
C TYR A 31 -17.69 25.00 -3.87
N VAL A 32 -16.95 24.80 -2.78
CA VAL A 32 -16.64 25.86 -1.82
C VAL A 32 -15.23 26.37 -2.10
N ARG A 33 -15.12 27.69 -2.29
CA ARG A 33 -13.85 28.39 -2.53
C ARG A 33 -13.05 28.51 -1.23
N ILE A 34 -12.42 27.41 -0.81
CA ILE A 34 -11.59 27.35 0.42
C ILE A 34 -10.54 28.46 0.41
N TYR A 35 -9.88 28.66 -0.73
CA TYR A 35 -8.80 29.64 -0.89
C TYR A 35 -9.26 31.09 -1.10
N SER A 36 -10.58 31.37 -1.03
CA SER A 36 -11.07 32.76 -0.93
C SER A 36 -11.10 33.27 0.51
N ASP A 37 -10.89 32.38 1.48
CA ASP A 37 -10.72 32.76 2.87
C ASP A 37 -9.28 33.26 3.11
N PRO A 38 -9.08 34.41 3.77
CA PRO A 38 -7.76 34.97 4.04
C PRO A 38 -6.81 34.02 4.79
N ASN A 39 -7.34 33.06 5.55
CA ASN A 39 -6.54 32.07 6.26
C ASN A 39 -5.89 31.02 5.34
N PHE A 40 -6.34 30.91 4.08
CA PHE A 40 -5.87 29.91 3.12
C PHE A 40 -5.43 30.51 1.77
N GLU A 41 -5.73 31.77 1.48
CA GLU A 41 -5.53 32.40 0.16
C GLU A 41 -4.10 32.28 -0.39
N GLU A 42 -3.09 32.48 0.46
CA GLU A 42 -1.68 32.45 0.06
C GLU A 42 -1.24 31.08 -0.49
N HIS A 43 -2.00 30.03 -0.17
CA HIS A 43 -1.70 28.66 -0.53
C HIS A 43 -2.60 28.10 -1.64
N ASP A 44 -3.31 28.96 -2.41
CA ASP A 44 -4.14 28.50 -3.53
C ASP A 44 -3.28 27.76 -4.59
N PRO A 45 -3.39 26.42 -4.72
CA PRO A 45 -2.56 25.65 -5.63
C PRO A 45 -2.84 26.01 -7.09
N VAL A 46 -4.08 26.35 -7.45
CA VAL A 46 -4.43 26.73 -8.82
C VAL A 46 -3.83 28.10 -9.17
N LYS A 47 -3.83 29.06 -8.24
CA LYS A 47 -3.18 30.36 -8.44
C LYS A 47 -1.68 30.19 -8.69
N LEU A 48 -1.02 29.31 -7.93
CA LEU A 48 0.41 29.04 -8.07
C LEU A 48 0.74 28.28 -9.35
N LEU A 49 0.02 27.20 -9.67
CA LEU A 49 0.22 26.43 -10.89
C LEU A 49 0.02 27.29 -12.15
N MET A 50 -1.01 28.14 -12.14
CA MET A 50 -1.32 29.05 -13.23
C MET A 50 -0.21 30.11 -13.42
N ARG A 51 0.30 30.70 -12.34
CA ARG A 51 1.44 31.64 -12.42
C ARG A 51 2.68 30.98 -13.02
N SER A 52 2.99 29.74 -12.65
CA SER A 52 4.10 29.00 -13.24
C SER A 52 3.93 28.78 -14.74
N ILE A 53 2.70 28.57 -15.23
CA ILE A 53 2.41 28.52 -16.67
C ILE A 53 2.67 29.88 -17.30
N GLU A 54 2.02 30.93 -16.79
CA GLU A 54 2.04 32.28 -17.37
C GLU A 54 3.43 32.94 -17.39
N PHE A 55 4.28 32.62 -16.41
CA PHE A 55 5.61 33.23 -16.30
C PHE A 55 6.69 32.42 -17.02
N SER A 56 6.41 31.16 -17.37
CA SER A 56 7.36 30.32 -18.09
C SER A 56 7.35 30.65 -19.57
N THR A 57 8.52 30.74 -20.20
CA THR A 57 8.62 30.96 -21.64
C THR A 57 8.30 29.65 -22.39
N SER A 58 7.06 29.52 -22.88
CA SER A 58 6.56 28.47 -23.80
C SER A 58 6.45 27.03 -23.28
N GLN A 59 7.07 26.69 -22.14
CA GLN A 59 6.95 25.36 -21.53
C GLN A 59 7.23 25.39 -20.03
N SER A 60 6.59 24.49 -19.29
CA SER A 60 6.85 24.27 -17.87
C SER A 60 6.50 22.84 -17.50
N VAL A 61 7.20 22.24 -16.55
CA VAL A 61 6.74 20.98 -15.93
C VAL A 61 6.53 21.21 -14.45
N GLN A 62 5.37 20.83 -13.95
CA GLN A 62 4.92 21.07 -12.58
C GLN A 62 4.41 19.77 -11.98
N LEU A 63 4.57 19.64 -10.66
CA LEU A 63 4.00 18.53 -9.91
C LEU A 63 2.88 19.05 -8.99
N LEU A 64 1.80 18.29 -8.90
CA LEU A 64 0.71 18.52 -7.93
C LEU A 64 0.55 17.29 -7.05
N SER A 65 0.71 17.45 -5.75
CA SER A 65 0.62 16.34 -4.81
C SER A 65 -0.34 16.64 -3.67
N GLY A 66 -0.68 15.60 -2.92
CA GLY A 66 -1.71 15.63 -1.88
C GLY A 66 -2.42 14.28 -1.77
N PHE A 67 -3.13 14.10 -0.66
CA PHE A 67 -3.78 12.82 -0.36
C PHE A 67 -4.83 12.44 -1.39
N ARG A 68 -5.10 11.13 -1.49
CA ARG A 68 -6.22 10.64 -2.29
C ARG A 68 -7.54 11.12 -1.67
N GLY A 69 -8.27 11.94 -2.43
CA GLY A 69 -9.50 12.59 -1.96
C GLY A 69 -9.32 14.01 -1.43
N SER A 70 -8.11 14.58 -1.49
CA SER A 70 -7.86 15.97 -1.06
C SER A 70 -8.44 17.03 -2.00
N GLY A 71 -8.97 16.63 -3.16
CA GLY A 71 -9.55 17.53 -4.15
C GLY A 71 -8.69 17.83 -5.37
N LYS A 72 -7.51 17.20 -5.53
CA LYS A 72 -6.61 17.41 -6.70
C LYS A 72 -7.33 17.40 -8.04
N SER A 73 -8.13 16.36 -8.32
CA SER A 73 -8.89 16.24 -9.56
C SER A 73 -9.90 17.37 -9.77
N THR A 74 -10.52 17.88 -8.71
CA THR A 74 -11.38 19.07 -8.73
C THR A 74 -10.56 20.33 -9.02
N GLU A 75 -9.41 20.47 -8.36
CA GLU A 75 -8.52 21.63 -8.53
C GLU A 75 -7.88 21.69 -9.92
N LEU A 76 -7.56 20.54 -10.54
CA LEU A 76 -7.14 20.47 -11.94
C LEU A 76 -8.26 20.90 -12.90
N ARG A 77 -9.52 20.53 -12.63
CA ARG A 77 -10.68 20.98 -13.43
C ARG A 77 -10.94 22.48 -13.25
N ARG A 78 -10.73 23.01 -12.03
CA ARG A 78 -10.77 24.46 -11.76
C ARG A 78 -9.69 25.19 -12.57
N LEU A 79 -8.47 24.66 -12.58
CA LEU A 79 -7.37 25.20 -13.38
C LEU A 79 -7.67 25.14 -14.88
N ARG A 80 -8.16 24.00 -15.38
CA ARG A 80 -8.59 23.82 -16.78
C ARG A 80 -9.61 24.88 -17.20
N SER A 81 -10.66 25.09 -16.39
CA SER A 81 -11.70 26.09 -16.66
C SER A 81 -11.11 27.50 -16.74
N LYS A 82 -10.25 27.89 -15.78
CA LYS A 82 -9.57 29.19 -15.79
C LYS A 82 -8.65 29.40 -16.99
N LEU A 83 -7.84 28.41 -17.33
CA LEU A 83 -6.89 28.46 -18.44
C LEU A 83 -7.62 28.54 -19.80
N ASN A 84 -8.64 27.70 -20.01
CA ASN A 84 -9.46 27.78 -21.23
C ASN A 84 -10.10 29.17 -21.39
N GLY A 85 -10.58 29.77 -20.29
CA GLY A 85 -11.10 31.14 -20.28
C GLY A 85 -10.08 32.23 -20.64
N ARG A 86 -8.77 31.93 -20.57
CA ARG A 86 -7.67 32.81 -21.01
C ARG A 86 -7.10 32.46 -22.38
N GLY A 87 -7.72 31.52 -23.11
CA GLY A 87 -7.34 31.15 -24.47
C GLY A 87 -6.43 29.94 -24.61
N TYR A 88 -5.87 29.42 -23.50
CA TYR A 88 -5.09 28.18 -23.49
C TYR A 88 -5.91 26.99 -24.00
N LYS A 89 -5.23 26.00 -24.57
CA LYS A 89 -5.83 24.71 -24.96
C LYS A 89 -5.38 23.62 -24.00
N VAL A 90 -6.28 23.24 -23.11
CA VAL A 90 -5.97 22.34 -22.00
C VAL A 90 -6.47 20.93 -22.29
N ALA A 91 -5.55 19.98 -22.38
CA ALA A 91 -5.82 18.55 -22.37
C ALA A 91 -5.80 18.05 -20.93
N LEU A 92 -6.87 17.36 -20.50
CA LEU A 92 -6.91 16.63 -19.23
C LEU A 92 -6.90 15.13 -19.55
N VAL A 93 -5.95 14.42 -18.95
CA VAL A 93 -5.72 12.99 -19.12
C VAL A 93 -5.82 12.31 -17.76
N ASP A 94 -6.72 11.34 -17.62
CA ASP A 94 -6.68 10.42 -16.48
C ASP A 94 -5.73 9.27 -16.84
N ILE A 95 -4.65 9.11 -16.10
CA ILE A 95 -3.66 8.08 -16.44
C ILE A 95 -4.21 6.66 -16.29
N GLU A 96 -5.26 6.45 -15.47
CA GLU A 96 -5.90 5.14 -15.32
C GLU A 96 -6.62 4.69 -16.60
N ASP A 97 -6.87 5.59 -17.54
CA ASP A 97 -7.41 5.24 -18.84
C ASP A 97 -6.38 4.46 -19.68
N TYR A 98 -5.08 4.62 -19.40
CA TYR A 98 -3.99 4.07 -20.21
C TYR A 98 -3.08 3.09 -19.44
N LEU A 99 -2.91 3.29 -18.13
CA LEU A 99 -2.03 2.50 -17.28
C LEU A 99 -2.79 1.76 -16.18
N SER A 100 -2.27 0.58 -15.81
CA SER A 100 -2.84 -0.19 -14.72
C SER A 100 -2.33 0.33 -13.37
N PRO A 101 -3.20 0.66 -12.40
CA PRO A 101 -2.78 1.16 -11.09
C PRO A 101 -2.09 0.07 -10.23
N SER A 102 -2.15 -1.20 -10.66
CA SER A 102 -1.67 -2.35 -9.89
C SER A 102 -0.31 -2.89 -10.36
N GLN A 103 0.30 -2.29 -11.38
CA GLN A 103 1.54 -2.78 -11.99
C GLN A 103 2.66 -1.73 -11.89
N PRO A 104 3.94 -2.16 -11.85
CA PRO A 104 5.07 -1.25 -11.98
C PRO A 104 5.02 -0.52 -13.32
N ILE A 105 5.45 0.74 -13.34
CA ILE A 105 5.44 1.57 -14.54
C ILE A 105 6.87 1.82 -15.02
N ASP A 106 7.12 1.51 -16.27
CA ASP A 106 8.34 1.93 -16.96
C ASP A 106 8.16 3.30 -17.61
N VAL A 107 9.27 4.04 -17.78
CA VAL A 107 9.24 5.35 -18.47
C VAL A 107 8.71 5.23 -19.90
N SER A 108 8.98 4.12 -20.61
CA SER A 108 8.45 3.89 -21.95
C SER A 108 6.91 3.79 -21.97
N ASP A 109 6.33 3.02 -21.06
CA ASP A 109 4.87 2.91 -20.89
C ASP A 109 4.25 4.28 -20.61
N PHE A 110 4.88 5.04 -19.72
CA PHE A 110 4.39 6.35 -19.33
C PHE A 110 4.42 7.34 -20.51
N LEU A 111 5.52 7.40 -21.25
CA LEU A 111 5.64 8.27 -22.43
C LEU A 111 4.61 7.92 -23.52
N MET A 112 4.36 6.62 -23.74
CA MET A 112 3.32 6.16 -24.68
C MET A 112 1.92 6.58 -24.21
N ALA A 113 1.61 6.40 -22.92
CA ALA A 113 0.34 6.82 -22.33
C ALA A 113 0.13 8.34 -22.40
N LEU A 114 1.17 9.14 -22.16
CA LEU A 114 1.09 10.60 -22.26
C LEU A 114 0.81 11.06 -23.70
N ALA A 115 1.47 10.47 -24.69
CA ALA A 115 1.25 10.84 -26.09
C ALA A 115 -0.15 10.43 -26.59
N GLY A 116 -0.57 9.19 -26.30
CA GLY A 116 -1.93 8.73 -26.59
C GLY A 116 -2.98 9.65 -25.95
N GLY A 117 -2.90 9.80 -24.63
CA GLY A 117 -3.84 10.62 -23.87
C GLY A 117 -3.87 12.09 -24.28
N LEU A 118 -2.73 12.69 -24.62
CA LEU A 118 -2.70 14.05 -25.16
C LEU A 118 -3.48 14.13 -26.48
N GLY A 119 -3.21 13.23 -27.42
CA GLY A 119 -3.88 13.19 -28.72
C GLY A 119 -5.39 13.05 -28.57
N ASP A 120 -5.81 12.04 -27.81
CA ASP A 120 -7.23 11.71 -27.59
C ASP A 120 -7.97 12.86 -26.89
N SER A 121 -7.34 13.47 -25.88
CA SER A 121 -7.93 14.61 -25.15
C SER A 121 -8.04 15.87 -26.02
N LEU A 122 -7.04 16.18 -26.85
CA LEU A 122 -7.09 17.31 -27.78
C LEU A 122 -8.15 17.12 -28.88
N LEU A 123 -8.34 15.89 -29.37
CA LEU A 123 -9.39 15.53 -30.32
C LEU A 123 -10.77 15.62 -29.69
N ALA A 124 -10.97 15.02 -28.51
CA ALA A 124 -12.23 15.03 -27.79
C ALA A 124 -12.67 16.46 -27.40
N ALA A 125 -11.72 17.34 -27.06
CA ALA A 125 -11.98 18.76 -26.80
C ALA A 125 -12.23 19.58 -28.08
N GLY A 126 -12.11 18.98 -29.26
CA GLY A 126 -12.29 19.64 -30.56
C GLY A 126 -11.17 20.61 -30.93
N TYR A 127 -10.03 20.57 -30.23
CA TYR A 127 -8.86 21.42 -30.54
C TYR A 127 -8.15 20.96 -31.81
N LEU A 128 -8.25 19.67 -32.14
CA LEU A 128 -7.81 19.11 -33.41
C LEU A 128 -9.03 18.74 -34.27
N THR A 129 -9.01 19.06 -35.56
CA THR A 129 -10.09 18.70 -36.53
C THR A 129 -9.91 17.30 -37.13
N GLY A 130 -8.81 16.64 -36.80
CA GLY A 130 -8.39 15.38 -37.34
C GLY A 130 -7.09 14.96 -36.67
N ASP A 131 -6.71 13.72 -36.89
CA ASP A 131 -5.58 13.13 -36.20
C ASP A 131 -4.26 13.89 -36.43
N PRO A 132 -3.51 14.26 -35.38
CA PRO A 132 -2.27 15.01 -35.49
C PRO A 132 -1.17 14.27 -36.27
N ALA A 133 -1.31 13.01 -36.65
CA ALA A 133 -0.41 12.27 -37.54
C ALA A 133 -1.11 11.69 -38.79
N HIS A 134 -2.36 12.06 -39.07
CA HIS A 134 -3.30 11.36 -39.99
C HIS A 134 -3.77 9.96 -39.51
N GLU A 135 -3.07 9.31 -38.56
CA GLU A 135 -3.37 7.92 -38.13
C GLU A 135 -3.54 7.71 -36.60
N GLY A 136 -3.04 8.58 -35.74
CA GLY A 136 -3.13 8.49 -34.27
C GLY A 136 -1.80 8.17 -33.65
N TYR A 137 -1.60 8.56 -32.39
CA TYR A 137 -0.39 8.13 -31.67
C TYR A 137 -0.28 6.61 -31.67
N TRP A 138 -1.40 5.90 -31.47
CA TRP A 138 -1.41 4.44 -31.44
C TRP A 138 -1.01 3.81 -32.78
N SER A 139 -1.45 4.38 -33.90
CA SER A 139 -1.01 3.92 -35.23
C SER A 139 0.44 4.28 -35.50
N ARG A 140 0.88 5.47 -35.10
CA ARG A 140 2.30 5.86 -35.14
C ARG A 140 3.17 4.91 -34.32
N LEU A 141 2.70 4.50 -33.16
CA LEU A 141 3.38 3.53 -32.31
C LEU A 141 3.48 2.17 -33.01
N VAL A 142 2.41 1.67 -33.62
CA VAL A 142 2.47 0.44 -34.45
C VAL A 142 3.55 0.57 -35.52
N ASN A 143 3.54 1.66 -36.29
CA ASN A 143 4.54 1.92 -37.34
C ASN A 143 5.96 2.00 -36.78
N PHE A 144 6.15 2.64 -35.63
CA PHE A 144 7.44 2.73 -34.95
C PHE A 144 7.95 1.34 -34.54
N LEU A 145 7.09 0.50 -33.96
CA LEU A 145 7.44 -0.87 -33.55
C LEU A 145 7.78 -1.73 -34.77
N THR A 146 7.03 -1.62 -35.87
CA THR A 146 7.34 -2.31 -37.13
C THR A 146 8.69 -1.87 -37.70
N ARG A 147 8.99 -0.56 -37.72
CA ARG A 147 10.25 -0.02 -38.25
C ARG A 147 11.47 -0.39 -37.40
N THR A 148 11.28 -0.59 -36.10
CA THR A 148 12.34 -0.98 -35.17
C THR A 148 12.52 -2.51 -35.09
N ASN A 149 11.87 -3.26 -35.99
CA ASN A 149 11.92 -4.72 -36.08
C ASN A 149 11.47 -5.41 -34.78
N ILE A 150 10.54 -4.78 -34.06
CA ILE A 150 9.90 -5.33 -32.86
C ILE A 150 8.64 -6.06 -33.34
N GLU A 151 8.59 -7.40 -33.20
CA GLU A 151 7.40 -8.17 -33.60
C GLU A 151 6.18 -7.74 -32.77
N VAL A 152 5.23 -7.07 -33.40
CA VAL A 152 3.93 -6.77 -32.79
C VAL A 152 2.97 -7.91 -33.19
N PRO A 153 2.17 -8.47 -32.27
CA PRO A 153 1.04 -9.30 -32.68
C PRO A 153 0.16 -8.51 -33.69
N GLU A 154 -0.54 -9.18 -34.60
CA GLU A 154 -1.46 -8.52 -35.54
C GLU A 154 -2.61 -7.86 -34.77
N VAL A 155 -2.40 -6.61 -34.34
CA VAL A 155 -3.33 -5.85 -33.53
C VAL A 155 -3.50 -4.47 -34.16
N SER A 156 -4.75 -4.02 -34.30
CA SER A 156 -5.06 -2.66 -34.75
C SER A 156 -4.62 -1.62 -33.71
N ALA A 157 -4.55 -0.35 -34.10
CA ALA A 157 -4.17 0.75 -33.19
C ALA A 157 -5.01 0.78 -31.89
N GLY A 158 -6.35 0.67 -31.99
CA GLY A 158 -7.23 0.60 -30.81
C GLY A 158 -7.07 -0.70 -30.00
N GLY A 159 -6.68 -1.80 -30.64
CA GLY A 159 -6.34 -3.03 -29.92
C GLY A 159 -5.02 -2.93 -29.17
N LEU A 160 -4.04 -2.15 -29.68
CA LEU A 160 -2.75 -1.95 -29.03
C LEU A 160 -2.89 -1.14 -27.74
N GLU A 161 -3.69 -0.06 -27.75
CA GLU A 161 -4.02 0.71 -26.55
C GLU A 161 -4.62 -0.19 -25.45
N ALA A 162 -5.66 -0.96 -25.80
CA ALA A 162 -6.30 -1.88 -24.87
C ALA A 162 -5.33 -2.96 -24.35
N THR A 163 -4.52 -3.55 -25.24
CA THR A 163 -3.55 -4.59 -24.89
C THR A 163 -2.46 -4.04 -23.98
N LEU A 164 -1.92 -2.85 -24.28
CA LEU A 164 -1.00 -2.17 -23.40
C LEU A 164 -1.65 -2.00 -22.03
N LYS A 165 -2.88 -1.49 -21.93
CA LYS A 165 -3.57 -1.32 -20.65
C LYS A 165 -3.68 -2.62 -19.85
N SER A 166 -4.20 -3.69 -20.47
CA SER A 166 -4.71 -4.88 -19.78
C SER A 166 -3.77 -6.10 -19.73
N ASP A 167 -2.71 -6.16 -20.56
CA ASP A 167 -1.80 -7.32 -20.65
C ASP A 167 -0.40 -7.00 -20.11
N PRO A 168 -0.09 -7.37 -18.86
CA PRO A 168 1.24 -7.19 -18.28
C PRO A 168 2.33 -7.97 -19.02
N SER A 169 2.02 -9.14 -19.57
CA SER A 169 3.01 -9.98 -20.27
C SER A 169 3.43 -9.36 -21.59
N PHE A 170 2.50 -8.70 -22.27
CA PHE A 170 2.77 -7.91 -23.46
C PHE A 170 3.64 -6.70 -23.12
N ARG A 171 3.30 -5.93 -22.07
CA ARG A 171 4.14 -4.81 -21.61
C ARG A 171 5.56 -5.25 -21.28
N GLU A 172 5.74 -6.34 -20.52
CA GLU A 172 7.07 -6.82 -20.14
C GLU A 172 7.90 -7.22 -21.38
N LYS A 173 7.29 -7.87 -22.37
CA LYS A 173 7.95 -8.18 -23.66
C LYS A 173 8.31 -6.90 -24.42
N LEU A 174 7.40 -5.93 -24.46
CA LEU A 174 7.62 -4.65 -25.12
C LEU A 174 8.77 -3.89 -24.45
N GLN A 175 8.75 -3.74 -23.13
CA GLN A 175 9.81 -3.12 -22.33
C GLN A 175 11.17 -3.78 -22.58
N LYS A 176 11.26 -5.12 -22.53
CA LYS A 176 12.51 -5.85 -22.82
C LYS A 176 13.06 -5.55 -24.21
N ARG A 177 12.19 -5.41 -25.22
CA ARG A 177 12.58 -5.05 -26.58
C ARG A 177 12.90 -3.55 -26.73
N MET A 178 12.28 -2.71 -25.90
CA MET A 178 12.47 -1.26 -25.85
C MET A 178 13.69 -0.81 -25.04
N ALA A 179 14.29 -1.68 -24.22
CA ALA A 179 15.42 -1.34 -23.34
C ALA A 179 16.63 -0.71 -24.08
N GLY A 180 16.86 -1.05 -25.35
CA GLY A 180 17.90 -0.44 -26.20
C GLY A 180 17.43 0.76 -27.05
N HIS A 181 16.14 1.09 -27.01
CA HIS A 181 15.49 2.03 -27.93
C HIS A 181 14.79 3.19 -27.21
N LEU A 182 14.95 3.34 -25.89
CA LEU A 182 14.32 4.42 -25.11
C LEU A 182 14.60 5.80 -25.72
N GLY A 183 15.84 6.10 -26.10
CA GLY A 183 16.19 7.37 -26.75
C GLY A 183 15.54 7.58 -28.13
N ALA A 184 15.19 6.51 -28.85
CA ALA A 184 14.41 6.61 -30.08
C ALA A 184 12.93 6.85 -29.80
N LEU A 185 12.35 6.13 -28.84
CA LEU A 185 10.96 6.33 -28.40
C LEU A 185 10.74 7.74 -27.87
N THR A 186 11.60 8.25 -26.99
CA THR A 186 11.50 9.61 -26.44
C THR A 186 11.53 10.66 -27.55
N ARG A 187 12.36 10.48 -28.58
CA ARG A 187 12.37 11.38 -29.75
C ARG A 187 11.08 11.29 -30.55
N ASP A 188 10.55 10.09 -30.75
CA ASP A 188 9.29 9.89 -31.48
C ASP A 188 8.11 10.53 -30.76
N VAL A 189 7.96 10.26 -29.46
CA VAL A 189 6.95 10.85 -28.57
C VAL A 189 7.05 12.37 -28.58
N ARG A 190 8.26 12.94 -28.42
CA ARG A 190 8.46 14.40 -28.45
C ARG A 190 8.05 15.00 -29.80
N ALA A 191 8.42 14.36 -30.91
CA ALA A 191 8.04 14.83 -32.24
C ALA A 191 6.52 14.79 -32.46
N TYR A 192 5.84 13.76 -31.95
CA TYR A 192 4.38 13.68 -31.96
C TYR A 192 3.74 14.82 -31.14
N VAL A 193 4.19 15.04 -29.90
CA VAL A 193 3.70 16.12 -29.05
C VAL A 193 3.90 17.49 -29.71
N GLU A 194 5.06 17.72 -30.32
CA GLU A 194 5.36 18.96 -31.04
C GLU A 194 4.44 19.16 -32.25
N GLU A 195 4.10 18.09 -32.98
CA GLU A 195 3.14 18.13 -34.09
C GLU A 195 1.72 18.49 -33.60
N CYS A 196 1.27 17.90 -32.48
CA CYS A 196 0.02 18.26 -31.83
C CYS A 196 -0.03 19.76 -31.51
N VAL A 197 1.01 20.29 -30.85
CA VAL A 197 1.09 21.71 -30.50
C VAL A 197 1.09 22.61 -31.74
N LYS A 198 1.86 22.25 -32.79
CA LYS A 198 1.89 23.00 -34.06
C LYS A 198 0.52 23.07 -34.71
N ARG A 199 -0.23 21.97 -34.74
CA ARG A 199 -1.58 21.93 -35.33
C ARG A 199 -2.59 22.74 -34.52
N VAL A 200 -2.50 22.69 -33.19
CA VAL A 200 -3.32 23.55 -32.32
C VAL A 200 -3.01 25.03 -32.62
N LYS A 201 -1.73 25.42 -32.69
CA LYS A 201 -1.31 26.79 -33.04
C LYS A 201 -1.74 27.22 -34.43
N ALA A 202 -1.65 26.33 -35.43
CA ALA A 202 -2.10 26.61 -36.79
C ALA A 202 -3.60 26.93 -36.84
N ARG A 203 -4.41 26.33 -35.95
CA ARG A 203 -5.85 26.54 -35.88
C ARG A 203 -6.27 27.75 -35.06
N TYR A 204 -5.62 27.97 -33.91
CA TYR A 204 -6.06 28.98 -32.93
C TYR A 204 -5.17 30.21 -32.84
N GLY A 205 -4.04 30.22 -33.55
CA GLY A 205 -3.07 31.32 -33.61
C GLY A 205 -1.69 30.94 -33.04
N PRO A 206 -0.61 31.59 -33.52
CA PRO A 206 0.78 31.24 -33.18
C PRO A 206 1.12 31.38 -31.69
N ASP A 207 0.41 32.28 -31.00
CA ASP A 207 0.57 32.55 -29.56
C ASP A 207 -0.25 31.60 -28.67
N THR A 208 -1.00 30.65 -29.26
CA THR A 208 -1.79 29.70 -28.48
C THR A 208 -0.89 28.73 -27.73
N GLU A 209 -0.98 28.71 -26.41
CA GLU A 209 -0.26 27.76 -25.56
C GLU A 209 -1.12 26.53 -25.23
N VAL A 210 -0.46 25.37 -25.13
CA VAL A 210 -1.08 24.07 -24.85
C VAL A 210 -0.65 23.59 -23.46
N VAL A 211 -1.61 23.07 -22.71
CA VAL A 211 -1.39 22.59 -21.34
C VAL A 211 -1.88 21.15 -21.23
N LEU A 212 -1.04 20.25 -20.73
CA LEU A 212 -1.36 18.87 -20.40
C LEU A 212 -1.49 18.72 -18.88
N LEU A 213 -2.67 18.32 -18.42
CA LEU A 213 -2.96 17.97 -17.04
C LEU A 213 -3.07 16.45 -16.94
N VAL A 214 -2.26 15.81 -16.08
CA VAL A 214 -2.24 14.36 -15.89
C VAL A 214 -2.68 14.02 -14.47
N ASP A 215 -3.87 13.44 -14.35
CA ASP A 215 -4.53 13.09 -13.09
C ASP A 215 -4.27 11.62 -12.68
N SER A 216 -4.64 11.28 -11.45
CA SER A 216 -4.67 9.91 -10.90
C SER A 216 -3.33 9.17 -10.76
N MET A 217 -2.18 9.84 -10.87
CA MET A 217 -0.88 9.16 -10.67
C MET A 217 -0.72 8.62 -9.25
N GLU A 218 -1.33 9.27 -8.25
CA GLU A 218 -1.30 8.80 -6.87
C GLU A 218 -2.14 7.53 -6.62
N HIS A 219 -2.85 7.02 -7.63
CA HIS A 219 -3.58 5.77 -7.56
C HIS A 219 -2.73 4.55 -7.94
N ILE A 220 -1.58 4.76 -8.60
CA ILE A 220 -0.62 3.70 -8.95
C ILE A 220 0.18 3.31 -7.71
N ARG A 221 -0.12 2.10 -7.18
CA ARG A 221 0.41 1.64 -5.88
C ARG A 221 0.56 0.14 -5.76
N GLY A 222 0.26 -0.59 -6.83
CA GLY A 222 0.33 -2.03 -6.81
C GLY A 222 -0.81 -2.68 -6.01
N THR A 223 -0.64 -3.98 -5.85
CA THR A 223 -1.40 -4.83 -4.94
C THR A 223 -0.58 -5.12 -3.69
N PHE A 224 -1.14 -5.85 -2.74
CA PHE A 224 -0.44 -6.23 -1.51
C PHE A 224 0.88 -6.99 -1.77
N THR A 225 1.01 -7.69 -2.90
CA THR A 225 2.19 -8.51 -3.20
C THR A 225 3.32 -7.75 -3.92
N ASN A 226 3.04 -6.59 -4.52
CA ASN A 226 4.02 -5.86 -5.34
C ASN A 226 4.07 -4.35 -5.06
N ALA A 227 3.41 -3.86 -3.99
CA ALA A 227 3.34 -2.44 -3.66
C ALA A 227 4.72 -1.75 -3.64
N ALA A 228 5.72 -2.36 -2.99
CA ALA A 228 7.08 -1.82 -2.95
C ALA A 228 7.69 -1.66 -4.35
N ALA A 229 7.56 -2.68 -5.21
CA ALA A 229 8.07 -2.61 -6.58
C ALA A 229 7.35 -1.54 -7.42
N VAL A 230 6.05 -1.36 -7.23
CA VAL A 230 5.30 -0.28 -7.90
C VAL A 230 5.74 1.08 -7.39
N GLN A 231 5.88 1.25 -6.08
CA GLN A 231 6.35 2.49 -5.48
C GLN A 231 7.74 2.88 -5.99
N ASP A 232 8.67 1.92 -6.04
CA ASP A 232 10.01 2.12 -6.60
C ASP A 232 9.96 2.53 -8.07
N SER A 233 9.06 1.96 -8.86
CA SER A 233 8.88 2.36 -10.26
C SER A 233 8.41 3.80 -10.41
N VAL A 234 7.49 4.25 -9.55
CA VAL A 234 7.01 5.65 -9.54
C VAL A 234 8.12 6.61 -9.09
N ILE A 235 8.94 6.22 -8.11
CA ILE A 235 10.13 7.00 -7.70
C ILE A 235 11.09 7.13 -8.88
N LYS A 236 11.44 6.03 -9.54
CA LYS A 236 12.34 6.06 -10.72
C LYS A 236 11.81 6.97 -11.81
N LEU A 237 10.50 6.88 -12.13
CA LEU A 237 9.86 7.70 -13.14
C LEU A 237 10.01 9.21 -12.87
N PHE A 238 9.64 9.68 -11.68
CA PHE A 238 9.64 11.12 -11.38
C PHE A 238 10.99 11.67 -10.92
N VAL A 239 11.93 10.82 -10.49
CA VAL A 239 13.23 11.27 -9.98
C VAL A 239 14.32 11.05 -11.02
N GLN A 240 14.45 9.81 -11.51
CA GLN A 240 15.52 9.44 -12.45
C GLN A 240 15.19 9.86 -13.88
N HIS A 241 13.93 9.72 -14.30
CA HIS A 241 13.47 10.04 -15.65
C HIS A 241 12.78 11.41 -15.77
N ASN A 242 13.08 12.34 -14.86
CA ASN A 242 12.45 13.68 -14.85
C ASN A 242 12.69 14.47 -16.17
N SER A 243 13.78 14.16 -16.88
CA SER A 243 14.17 14.86 -18.12
C SER A 243 13.29 14.47 -19.31
N GLU A 244 12.83 13.21 -19.33
CA GLU A 244 12.01 12.61 -20.36
C GLU A 244 10.57 13.16 -20.30
N LEU A 245 10.13 13.60 -19.12
CA LEU A 245 8.81 14.17 -18.88
C LEU A 245 8.67 15.64 -19.33
N ARG A 246 9.75 16.21 -19.91
CA ARG A 246 9.80 17.58 -20.43
C ARG A 246 9.59 17.57 -21.95
N PHE A 247 8.61 18.36 -22.39
CA PHE A 247 8.22 18.51 -23.79
C PHE A 247 8.36 19.95 -24.24
N ASN A 248 8.81 20.14 -25.47
CA ASN A 248 8.96 21.48 -26.05
C ASN A 248 7.58 22.09 -26.35
N HIS A 249 7.42 23.37 -26.05
CA HIS A 249 6.18 24.13 -26.32
C HIS A 249 4.92 23.61 -25.62
N LEU A 250 5.08 22.83 -24.54
CA LEU A 250 3.99 22.26 -23.77
C LEU A 250 4.19 22.55 -22.28
N HIS A 251 3.14 23.01 -21.62
CA HIS A 251 3.09 23.03 -20.16
C HIS A 251 2.49 21.72 -19.66
N ALA A 252 3.17 21.01 -18.76
CA ALA A 252 2.68 19.75 -18.20
C ALA A 252 2.54 19.87 -16.67
N ILE A 253 1.44 19.34 -16.14
CA ILE A 253 1.21 19.19 -14.70
C ILE A 253 0.92 17.72 -14.42
N TYR A 254 1.78 17.09 -13.63
CA TYR A 254 1.59 15.71 -13.21
C TYR A 254 1.10 15.68 -11.76
N THR A 255 -0.01 14.99 -11.51
CA THR A 255 -0.29 14.53 -10.16
C THR A 255 0.81 13.59 -9.71
N VAL A 256 1.13 13.59 -8.41
CA VAL A 256 2.06 12.61 -7.84
C VAL A 256 1.64 12.19 -6.43
N PRO A 257 2.01 10.97 -5.98
CA PRO A 257 1.77 10.54 -4.61
C PRO A 257 2.45 11.44 -3.57
N PRO A 258 1.83 11.66 -2.39
CA PRO A 258 2.41 12.46 -1.31
C PRO A 258 3.70 11.87 -0.73
N TYR A 259 3.87 10.54 -0.79
CA TYR A 259 5.10 9.89 -0.30
C TYR A 259 6.35 10.30 -1.09
N LEU A 260 6.23 10.73 -2.35
CA LEU A 260 7.39 11.09 -3.17
C LEU A 260 8.13 12.31 -2.61
N GLN A 261 7.40 13.31 -2.12
CA GLN A 261 8.01 14.48 -1.51
C GLN A 261 8.74 14.11 -0.21
N VAL A 262 8.21 13.15 0.54
CA VAL A 262 8.87 12.71 1.78
C VAL A 262 10.16 11.94 1.49
N LEU A 263 10.16 11.11 0.45
CA LEU A 263 11.33 10.35 0.02
C LEU A 263 12.41 11.21 -0.67
N GLN A 264 11.99 12.29 -1.33
CA GLN A 264 12.86 13.17 -2.11
C GLN A 264 12.59 14.62 -1.74
N SER A 265 13.28 15.11 -0.71
CA SER A 265 13.09 16.46 -0.18
C SER A 265 13.39 17.57 -1.20
N ASN A 266 14.23 17.29 -2.21
CA ASN A 266 14.56 18.21 -3.30
C ASN A 266 13.72 18.00 -4.57
N LEU A 267 12.63 17.21 -4.52
CA LEU A 267 11.81 16.87 -5.70
C LEU A 267 11.36 18.12 -6.48
N GLY A 268 10.95 19.18 -5.79
CA GLY A 268 10.55 20.44 -6.45
C GLY A 268 11.67 21.10 -7.27
N SER A 269 12.93 20.93 -6.86
CA SER A 269 14.09 21.47 -7.59
C SER A 269 14.33 20.75 -8.92
N LEU A 270 13.96 19.46 -9.03
CA LEU A 270 14.06 18.70 -10.27
C LEU A 270 13.11 19.22 -11.36
N TYR A 271 12.07 19.97 -10.98
CA TYR A 271 11.00 20.45 -11.86
C TYR A 271 10.97 21.98 -12.01
N GLN A 272 12.08 22.66 -11.75
CA GLN A 272 12.16 24.11 -12.02
C GLN A 272 11.95 24.42 -13.52
N PRO A 273 11.32 25.57 -13.86
CA PRO A 273 10.79 26.60 -12.95
C PRO A 273 9.41 26.27 -12.34
N GLY A 274 8.79 25.14 -12.73
CA GLY A 274 7.41 24.83 -12.36
C GLY A 274 7.22 24.36 -10.91
N GLY A 275 8.15 23.56 -10.40
CA GLY A 275 8.19 23.12 -9.00
C GLY A 275 7.12 22.11 -8.60
N LEU A 276 6.90 21.99 -7.29
CA LEU A 276 5.94 21.08 -6.65
C LEU A 276 4.94 21.88 -5.82
N GLN A 277 3.65 21.66 -6.06
CA GLN A 277 2.56 22.19 -5.25
C GLN A 277 1.91 21.06 -4.44
N MET A 278 1.59 21.35 -3.18
CA MET A 278 0.95 20.41 -2.26
C MET A 278 -0.43 20.91 -1.88
N ILE A 279 -1.42 20.02 -1.94
CA ILE A 279 -2.75 20.24 -1.38
C ILE A 279 -2.80 19.56 0.00
N PRO A 280 -2.67 20.33 1.10
CA PRO A 280 -2.76 19.80 2.45
C PRO A 280 -4.21 19.48 2.84
N THR A 281 -4.36 18.79 3.96
CA THR A 281 -5.67 18.60 4.62
C THR A 281 -6.17 19.93 5.17
N LEU A 282 -7.49 20.16 5.12
CA LEU A 282 -8.06 21.38 5.70
C LEU A 282 -7.84 21.38 7.21
N LYS A 283 -7.11 22.38 7.71
CA LYS A 283 -6.76 22.47 9.12
C LYS A 283 -7.99 22.82 9.97
N VAL A 284 -8.57 21.84 10.66
CA VAL A 284 -9.71 22.04 11.58
C VAL A 284 -9.30 22.29 13.03
N ARG A 285 -8.00 22.22 13.35
CA ARG A 285 -7.42 22.47 14.67
C ARG A 285 -6.12 23.24 14.58
N LEU A 286 -5.84 24.09 15.56
CA LEU A 286 -4.54 24.75 15.68
C LEU A 286 -3.45 23.74 16.09
N LYS A 287 -2.21 24.04 15.69
CA LYS A 287 -1.00 23.33 16.13
C LYS A 287 -0.59 23.87 17.50
N ASP A 288 -1.40 23.60 18.51
CA ASP A 288 -1.16 23.92 19.91
C ASP A 288 -1.38 22.68 20.79
N GLU A 289 -0.96 22.74 22.05
CA GLU A 289 -1.07 21.60 22.98
C GLU A 289 -2.52 21.14 23.18
N HIS A 290 -3.46 22.08 23.12
CA HIS A 290 -4.89 21.83 23.32
C HIS A 290 -5.63 21.41 22.04
N ARG A 291 -4.98 21.50 20.89
CA ARG A 291 -5.53 21.24 19.55
C ARG A 291 -6.84 22.02 19.34
N THR A 292 -6.79 23.31 19.67
CA THR A 292 -7.93 24.22 19.71
C THR A 292 -8.70 24.18 18.38
N PRO A 293 -10.04 23.99 18.37
CA PRO A 293 -10.84 24.04 17.16
C PRO A 293 -10.58 25.31 16.34
N PHE A 294 -10.40 25.16 15.03
CA PHE A 294 -10.16 26.29 14.14
C PHE A 294 -11.45 26.69 13.42
N GLN A 295 -12.14 27.69 13.96
CA GLN A 295 -13.49 28.08 13.53
C GLN A 295 -13.61 28.37 12.02
N PRO A 296 -12.69 29.10 11.35
CA PRO A 296 -12.81 29.37 9.92
C PRO A 296 -12.93 28.10 9.08
N ALA A 297 -12.21 27.03 9.44
CA ALA A 297 -12.33 25.75 8.75
C ALA A 297 -13.68 25.04 9.00
N LEU A 298 -14.22 25.15 10.22
CA LEU A 298 -15.54 24.59 10.56
C LEU A 298 -16.67 25.30 9.81
N ASP A 299 -16.55 26.61 9.61
CA ASP A 299 -17.49 27.41 8.81
C ASP A 299 -17.39 27.05 7.31
N LEU A 300 -16.18 26.80 6.80
CA LEU A 300 -16.00 26.30 5.43
C LEU A 300 -16.60 24.91 5.21
N LEU A 301 -16.42 23.99 6.16
CA LEU A 301 -17.03 22.65 6.09
C LEU A 301 -18.56 22.70 6.20
N GLU A 302 -19.11 23.62 6.99
CA GLU A 302 -20.55 23.89 7.01
C GLU A 302 -21.06 24.36 5.65
N ARG A 303 -20.40 25.34 5.03
CA ARG A 303 -20.76 25.81 3.69
C ARG A 303 -20.67 24.67 2.67
N LEU A 304 -19.66 23.81 2.80
CA LEU A 304 -19.43 22.69 1.90
C LEU A 304 -20.56 21.66 1.96
N ILE A 305 -21.01 21.30 3.17
CA ILE A 305 -22.11 20.35 3.31
C ILE A 305 -23.46 21.01 2.94
N SER A 306 -23.64 22.29 3.25
CA SER A 306 -24.86 23.05 2.90
C SER A 306 -25.06 23.15 1.39
N GLY A 307 -23.99 23.30 0.61
CA GLY A 307 -24.05 23.27 -0.85
C GLY A 307 -24.38 21.89 -1.45
N ARG A 308 -24.39 20.83 -0.63
CA ARG A 308 -24.67 19.44 -1.06
C ARG A 308 -26.01 18.92 -0.56
N GLY A 309 -26.54 19.47 0.53
CA GLY A 309 -27.85 19.14 1.04
C GLY A 309 -28.18 19.84 2.35
N ASP A 310 -29.45 19.81 2.72
CA ASP A 310 -29.95 20.38 3.97
C ASP A 310 -29.54 19.50 5.17
N TRP A 311 -28.31 19.70 5.65
CA TRP A 311 -27.79 18.98 6.80
C TRP A 311 -28.57 19.27 8.09
N LYS A 312 -29.29 20.40 8.17
CA LYS A 312 -30.15 20.72 9.32
C LYS A 312 -31.42 19.87 9.32
N ARG A 313 -31.98 19.56 8.15
CA ARG A 313 -33.04 18.55 8.02
C ARG A 313 -32.53 17.15 8.40
N LEU A 314 -31.27 16.83 8.09
CA LEU A 314 -30.66 15.54 8.42
C LEU A 314 -30.37 15.39 9.92
N LEU A 315 -29.63 16.33 10.51
CA LEU A 315 -29.10 16.25 11.87
C LEU A 315 -29.98 16.94 12.92
N GLY A 316 -30.89 17.82 12.51
CA GLY A 316 -31.67 18.72 13.38
C GLY A 316 -31.23 20.19 13.26
N SER A 317 -32.17 21.12 13.46
CA SER A 317 -31.95 22.57 13.28
C SER A 317 -30.99 23.20 14.29
N GLU A 318 -30.86 22.61 15.48
CA GLU A 318 -29.96 23.06 16.56
C GLU A 318 -28.65 22.27 16.63
N SER A 319 -28.34 21.48 15.58
CA SER A 319 -27.26 20.49 15.60
C SER A 319 -25.90 21.02 15.11
N ARG A 320 -25.61 22.32 15.25
CA ARG A 320 -24.29 22.91 14.88
C ARG A 320 -23.15 22.23 15.63
N GLY A 321 -23.31 21.98 16.93
CA GLY A 321 -22.29 21.28 17.73
C GLY A 321 -21.98 19.87 17.21
N MET A 322 -22.99 19.15 16.70
CA MET A 322 -22.81 17.81 16.10
C MET A 322 -22.10 17.89 14.75
N LEU A 323 -22.42 18.89 13.93
CA LEU A 323 -21.68 19.15 12.69
C LEU A 323 -20.21 19.47 12.98
N ASP A 324 -19.94 20.31 13.98
CA ASP A 324 -18.58 20.67 14.38
C ASP A 324 -17.82 19.45 14.90
N GLU A 325 -18.46 18.58 15.69
CA GLU A 325 -17.89 17.31 16.10
C GLU A 325 -17.49 16.43 14.91
N LEU A 326 -18.39 16.25 13.92
CA LEU A 326 -18.10 15.50 12.69
C LEU A 326 -16.95 16.11 11.88
N SER A 327 -16.95 17.44 11.73
CA SER A 327 -15.87 18.18 11.08
C SER A 327 -14.53 17.95 11.79
N LEU A 328 -14.50 18.02 13.11
CA LEU A 328 -13.31 17.81 13.92
C LEU A 328 -12.83 16.35 13.92
N LEU A 329 -13.74 15.38 13.91
CA LEU A 329 -13.42 13.94 13.86
C LEU A 329 -12.90 13.50 12.48
N SER A 330 -13.37 14.15 11.41
CA SER A 330 -12.83 13.94 10.06
C SER A 330 -11.39 14.44 9.88
N GLY A 331 -10.88 15.26 10.81
CA GLY A 331 -9.59 15.93 10.67
C GLY A 331 -9.54 16.94 9.54
N GLY A 332 -10.69 17.32 8.95
CA GLY A 332 -10.74 18.17 7.75
C GLY A 332 -10.32 17.45 6.47
N GLU A 333 -10.20 16.12 6.50
CA GLU A 333 -10.05 15.30 5.30
C GLU A 333 -11.39 15.26 4.55
N LEU A 334 -11.46 15.97 3.42
CA LEU A 334 -12.73 16.25 2.73
C LEU A 334 -13.50 14.99 2.33
N ARG A 335 -12.83 13.95 1.83
CA ARG A 335 -13.48 12.70 1.46
C ARG A 335 -13.95 11.95 2.70
N GLY A 336 -13.18 11.95 3.78
CA GLY A 336 -13.54 11.38 5.08
C GLY A 336 -14.78 12.07 5.67
N PHE A 337 -14.81 13.40 5.63
CA PHE A 337 -15.97 14.20 6.03
C PHE A 337 -17.22 13.86 5.23
N LEU A 338 -17.13 13.81 3.89
CA LEU A 338 -18.26 13.43 3.03
C LEU A 338 -18.70 11.96 3.23
N ARG A 339 -17.75 11.06 3.53
CA ARG A 339 -18.04 9.66 3.85
C ARG A 339 -18.78 9.49 5.18
N LEU A 340 -18.48 10.30 6.19
CA LEU A 340 -19.26 10.32 7.45
C LEU A 340 -20.72 10.67 7.16
N PHE A 341 -20.98 11.71 6.36
CA PHE A 341 -22.35 12.04 5.95
C PHE A 341 -23.00 10.93 5.11
N SER A 342 -22.26 10.32 4.20
CA SER A 342 -22.75 9.17 3.42
C SER A 342 -23.16 8.00 4.31
N GLU A 343 -22.41 7.73 5.37
CA GLU A 343 -22.69 6.67 6.34
C GLU A 343 -23.91 6.99 7.20
N ILE A 344 -24.04 8.23 7.69
CA ILE A 344 -25.22 8.71 8.41
C ILE A 344 -26.48 8.57 7.54
N ILE A 345 -26.42 9.06 6.30
CA ILE A 345 -27.56 9.01 5.36
C ILE A 345 -27.96 7.56 5.04
N ARG A 346 -26.99 6.65 4.90
CA ARG A 346 -27.25 5.23 4.61
C ARG A 346 -28.02 4.54 5.74
N ARG A 347 -27.79 4.96 6.99
CA ARG A 347 -28.44 4.40 8.18
C ARG A 347 -29.76 5.07 8.54
N ALA A 348 -30.02 6.26 8.00
CA ALA A 348 -31.19 7.06 8.37
C ALA A 348 -32.50 6.33 8.03
N ASP A 349 -33.31 6.07 9.06
CA ASP A 349 -34.64 5.48 8.99
C ASP A 349 -35.76 6.49 9.33
N ARG A 350 -35.38 7.62 9.94
CA ARG A 350 -36.20 8.78 10.28
C ARG A 350 -35.37 10.07 10.26
N LEU A 351 -36.05 11.21 10.16
CA LEU A 351 -35.43 12.53 10.23
C LEU A 351 -36.05 13.39 11.34
N PRO A 352 -35.23 14.21 12.04
CA PRO A 352 -33.77 14.18 12.05
C PRO A 352 -33.22 12.86 12.64
N VAL A 353 -31.99 12.50 12.29
CA VAL A 353 -31.34 11.29 12.82
C VAL A 353 -31.04 11.42 14.31
N SER A 354 -30.98 10.28 15.01
CA SER A 354 -30.61 10.27 16.43
C SER A 354 -29.10 10.43 16.61
N LYS A 355 -28.68 10.94 17.77
CA LYS A 355 -27.25 10.97 18.15
C LYS A 355 -26.63 9.56 18.14
N ALA A 356 -27.35 8.55 18.61
CA ALA A 356 -26.88 7.16 18.61
C ALA A 356 -26.53 6.66 17.19
N LEU A 357 -27.34 6.99 16.18
CA LEU A 357 -27.07 6.62 14.79
C LEU A 357 -25.81 7.32 14.26
N VAL A 358 -25.61 8.59 14.63
CA VAL A 358 -24.40 9.34 14.27
C VAL A 358 -23.16 8.73 14.93
N ASP A 359 -23.26 8.35 16.22
CA ASP A 359 -22.19 7.68 16.93
C ASP A 359 -21.83 6.33 16.28
N GLU A 360 -22.81 5.56 15.82
CA GLU A 360 -22.56 4.32 15.08
C GLU A 360 -21.89 4.56 13.72
N ALA A 361 -22.27 5.62 12.99
CA ALA A 361 -21.61 6.00 11.74
C ALA A 361 -20.15 6.42 11.95
N ILE A 362 -19.87 7.10 13.07
CA ILE A 362 -18.51 7.42 13.53
C ILE A 362 -17.73 6.13 13.82
N GLN A 363 -18.31 5.18 14.55
CA GLN A 363 -17.64 3.89 14.85
C GLN A 363 -17.37 3.07 13.58
N GLN A 364 -18.30 3.05 12.62
CA GLN A 364 -18.08 2.37 11.34
C GLN A 364 -16.92 2.98 10.56
N SER A 365 -16.83 4.31 10.55
CA SER A 365 -15.72 5.02 9.90
C SER A 365 -14.39 4.76 10.61
N ARG A 366 -14.42 4.68 11.94
CA ARG A 366 -13.26 4.34 12.78
C ARG A 366 -12.75 2.92 12.53
N ALA A 367 -13.65 1.96 12.37
CA ALA A 367 -13.30 0.56 12.11
C ALA A 367 -12.43 0.38 10.86
N GLY A 368 -12.55 1.27 9.87
CA GLY A 368 -11.71 1.27 8.67
C GLY A 368 -10.21 1.56 8.91
N PHE A 369 -9.85 2.05 10.10
CA PHE A 369 -8.47 2.33 10.50
C PHE A 369 -7.89 1.28 11.46
N LEU A 370 -8.70 0.34 11.95
CA LEU A 370 -8.32 -0.64 12.96
C LEU A 370 -8.21 -2.05 12.36
N PRO A 371 -7.40 -2.95 12.94
CA PRO A 371 -6.49 -2.73 14.07
C PRO A 371 -5.16 -2.06 13.65
N ILE A 372 -4.54 -1.38 14.61
CA ILE A 372 -3.20 -0.77 14.51
C ILE A 372 -2.22 -1.67 15.25
N ALA A 373 -1.02 -1.92 14.70
CA ALA A 373 0.02 -2.70 15.38
C ALA A 373 0.63 -1.91 16.56
N ASP A 374 1.14 -2.59 17.59
CA ASP A 374 1.74 -1.91 18.76
C ASP A 374 2.91 -1.00 18.37
N GLU A 375 3.76 -1.44 17.44
CA GLU A 375 4.88 -0.66 16.90
C GLU A 375 4.39 0.61 16.17
N ASP A 376 3.42 0.44 15.26
CA ASP A 376 2.78 1.55 14.56
C ASP A 376 2.12 2.51 15.55
N ALA A 377 1.44 2.02 16.59
CA ALA A 377 0.79 2.85 17.60
C ALA A 377 1.82 3.70 18.37
N VAL A 378 2.95 3.12 18.77
CA VAL A 378 4.03 3.86 19.45
C VAL A 378 4.58 4.97 18.55
N TRP A 379 4.76 4.70 17.27
CA TRP A 379 5.27 5.69 16.31
C TRP A 379 4.25 6.77 15.96
N LEU A 380 3.01 6.39 15.67
CA LEU A 380 1.89 7.31 15.46
C LEU A 380 1.70 8.24 16.66
N GLN A 381 1.89 7.75 17.89
CA GLN A 381 1.87 8.58 19.10
C GLN A 381 3.03 9.58 19.14
N GLN A 382 4.21 9.24 18.60
CA GLN A 382 5.31 10.20 18.46
C GLN A 382 4.97 11.30 17.46
N ILE A 383 4.40 10.97 16.29
CA ILE A 383 3.91 11.94 15.30
C ILE A 383 2.87 12.87 15.93
N ALA A 384 1.91 12.32 16.68
CA ALA A 384 0.89 13.10 17.37
C ALA A 384 1.48 14.06 18.41
N SER A 385 2.60 13.72 19.04
CA SER A 385 3.24 14.56 20.06
C SER A 385 4.21 15.59 19.46
N SER A 386 4.98 15.22 18.43
CA SER A 386 6.00 16.09 17.84
C SER A 386 5.47 16.99 16.73
N HIS A 387 4.32 16.63 16.14
CA HIS A 387 3.79 17.21 14.91
C HIS A 387 4.74 17.11 13.69
N GLY A 388 5.78 16.27 13.81
CA GLY A 388 6.72 15.94 12.76
C GLY A 388 6.59 14.48 12.35
N ILE A 389 7.27 14.12 11.26
CA ILE A 389 7.22 12.78 10.68
C ILE A 389 7.92 11.73 11.57
N SER A 390 8.82 12.17 12.47
CA SER A 390 9.54 11.29 13.42
C SER A 390 10.26 10.12 12.74
N LEU A 391 10.95 10.37 11.61
CA LEU A 391 11.76 9.38 10.90
C LEU A 391 13.11 9.20 11.62
N GLN A 392 13.40 7.98 12.08
CA GLN A 392 14.68 7.61 12.67
C GLN A 392 15.61 6.94 11.64
N SER A 393 15.06 6.32 10.59
CA SER A 393 15.83 5.73 9.49
C SER A 393 15.10 5.87 8.14
N ILE A 394 15.84 5.70 7.03
CA ILE A 394 15.30 5.72 5.67
C ILE A 394 14.32 4.56 5.43
N GLU A 395 14.50 3.43 6.12
CA GLU A 395 13.64 2.24 6.02
C GLU A 395 12.22 2.52 6.53
N GLN A 396 12.06 3.41 7.50
CA GLN A 396 10.76 3.83 8.04
C GLN A 396 9.95 4.69 7.06
N VAL A 397 10.56 5.23 6.00
CA VAL A 397 9.84 6.08 5.03
C VAL A 397 8.79 5.28 4.27
N GLN A 398 9.01 3.98 4.05
CA GLN A 398 8.02 3.08 3.45
C GLN A 398 6.80 2.88 4.37
N ILE A 399 7.05 2.76 5.67
CA ILE A 399 6.00 2.63 6.69
C ILE A 399 5.19 3.94 6.76
N LEU A 400 5.87 5.09 6.69
CA LEU A 400 5.21 6.39 6.63
C LEU A 400 4.33 6.51 5.39
N ALA A 401 4.86 6.16 4.21
CA ALA A 401 4.13 6.22 2.95
C ALA A 401 2.80 5.46 3.07
N ARG A 402 2.83 4.25 3.65
CA ARG A 402 1.64 3.44 3.97
C ARG A 402 0.66 4.16 4.91
N HIS A 403 1.13 4.84 5.95
CA HIS A 403 0.27 5.57 6.89
C HIS A 403 -0.33 6.86 6.31
N VAL A 404 0.42 7.55 5.46
CA VAL A 404 -0.05 8.70 4.68
C VAL A 404 -1.13 8.25 3.69
N GLU A 405 -0.91 7.14 2.99
CA GLU A 405 -1.89 6.59 2.03
C GLU A 405 -3.18 6.07 2.70
N SER A 406 -3.05 5.39 3.84
CA SER A 406 -4.20 4.94 4.63
C SER A 406 -4.89 6.08 5.40
N ARG A 407 -4.38 7.31 5.30
CA ARG A 407 -4.86 8.51 6.00
C ARG A 407 -4.82 8.40 7.53
N LEU A 408 -4.00 7.49 8.06
CA LEU A 408 -3.69 7.45 9.49
C LEU A 408 -2.86 8.66 9.91
N VAL A 409 -2.01 9.15 9.00
CA VAL A 409 -1.25 10.39 9.14
C VAL A 409 -1.79 11.42 8.16
N LEU A 410 -2.11 12.60 8.67
CA LEU A 410 -2.62 13.75 7.91
C LEU A 410 -1.56 14.84 7.89
N ASN A 411 -1.42 15.53 6.75
CA ASN A 411 -0.56 16.70 6.60
C ASN A 411 -1.40 17.96 6.51
N TYR A 412 -0.97 19.01 7.21
CA TYR A 412 -1.60 20.33 7.28
C TYR A 412 -0.56 21.42 6.98
N ARG A 413 -1.04 22.60 6.57
CA ARG A 413 -0.21 23.77 6.28
C ARG A 413 -0.84 25.06 6.81
N ASN A 414 -0.02 25.86 7.50
CA ASN A 414 -0.35 27.22 7.94
C ASN A 414 0.95 27.99 8.26
N GLY A 415 1.77 28.22 7.23
CA GLY A 415 3.17 28.60 7.35
C GLY A 415 4.06 27.42 7.00
N GLU A 416 4.40 26.61 8.00
CA GLU A 416 5.16 25.37 7.81
C GLU A 416 4.25 24.13 7.70
N ASP A 417 4.72 23.11 6.99
CA ASP A 417 4.08 21.81 6.94
C ASP A 417 4.22 21.08 8.28
N TRP A 418 3.13 20.48 8.74
CA TRP A 418 3.14 19.64 9.94
C TRP A 418 2.21 18.44 9.78
N TYR A 419 2.38 17.47 10.68
CA TYR A 419 1.69 16.19 10.61
C TYR A 419 0.96 15.89 11.90
N ASP A 420 -0.11 15.12 11.81
CA ASP A 420 -0.85 14.62 12.97
C ASP A 420 -1.54 13.32 12.59
N ILE A 421 -2.00 12.59 13.60
CA ILE A 421 -2.75 11.36 13.39
C ILE A 421 -4.25 11.63 13.26
N HIS A 422 -4.92 10.75 12.51
CA HIS A 422 -6.34 10.85 12.25
C HIS A 422 -7.14 10.90 13.57
N PRO A 423 -8.04 11.90 13.77
CA PRO A 423 -8.73 12.09 15.05
C PRO A 423 -9.53 10.89 15.54
N LEU A 424 -10.17 10.14 14.63
CA LEU A 424 -10.95 8.93 14.95
C LEU A 424 -10.18 7.83 15.70
N VAL A 425 -8.85 7.77 15.59
CA VAL A 425 -8.06 6.70 16.23
C VAL A 425 -7.10 7.21 17.30
N ARG A 426 -7.09 8.51 17.57
CA ARG A 426 -6.07 9.15 18.41
C ARG A 426 -6.05 8.62 19.85
N ASP A 427 -7.22 8.41 20.43
CA ASP A 427 -7.41 7.85 21.76
C ASP A 427 -6.94 6.39 21.83
N VAL A 428 -7.29 5.56 20.83
CA VAL A 428 -6.83 4.17 20.73
C VAL A 428 -5.32 4.10 20.54
N VAL A 429 -4.75 4.92 19.66
CA VAL A 429 -3.29 5.01 19.46
C VAL A 429 -2.59 5.38 20.76
N ARG A 430 -3.08 6.38 21.49
CA ARG A 430 -2.51 6.78 22.78
C ARG A 430 -2.54 5.64 23.80
N GLN A 431 -3.71 5.05 24.02
CA GLN A 431 -3.88 3.96 24.98
C GLN A 431 -3.01 2.75 24.61
N GLN A 432 -3.01 2.35 23.34
CA GLN A 432 -2.23 1.22 22.85
C GLN A 432 -0.73 1.48 22.95
N ALA A 433 -0.26 2.68 22.61
CA ALA A 433 1.14 3.08 22.77
C ALA A 433 1.58 3.07 24.24
N GLU A 434 0.74 3.54 25.17
CA GLU A 434 1.00 3.47 26.61
C GLU A 434 1.10 2.02 27.10
N LEU A 435 0.18 1.15 26.67
CA LEU A 435 0.21 -0.27 27.00
C LEU A 435 1.44 -0.97 26.42
N ALA A 436 1.78 -0.69 25.16
CA ALA A 436 2.96 -1.24 24.50
C ALA A 436 4.26 -0.80 25.21
N ARG A 437 4.38 0.48 25.56
CA ARG A 437 5.52 0.99 26.35
C ARG A 437 5.57 0.39 27.75
N LYS A 438 4.42 0.20 28.41
CA LYS A 438 4.35 -0.49 29.71
C LYS A 438 4.77 -1.95 29.61
N ARG A 439 4.37 -2.67 28.54
CA ARG A 439 4.84 -4.04 28.28
C ARG A 439 6.36 -4.04 28.13
N LEU A 440 6.91 -3.13 27.33
CA LEU A 440 8.36 -2.99 27.14
C LEU A 440 9.11 -2.60 28.42
N SER A 441 8.54 -1.71 29.26
CA SER A 441 9.14 -1.28 30.53
C SER A 441 8.99 -2.28 31.65
N VAL A 442 7.92 -3.09 31.67
CA VAL A 442 7.75 -4.21 32.60
C VAL A 442 8.77 -5.30 32.27
N THR A 443 9.04 -5.56 30.98
CA THR A 443 10.14 -6.44 30.58
C THR A 443 11.51 -5.91 31.02
N ALA A 444 11.68 -4.59 31.13
CA ALA A 444 12.91 -3.95 31.61
C ALA A 444 12.99 -3.77 33.15
N GLY A 445 11.86 -3.88 33.86
CA GLY A 445 11.72 -3.54 35.28
C GLY A 445 11.53 -4.72 36.23
N VAL A 446 11.49 -5.96 35.72
CA VAL A 446 11.64 -7.14 36.59
C VAL A 446 13.13 -7.38 36.81
N SER A 447 13.67 -6.78 37.87
CA SER A 447 14.90 -7.25 38.50
C SER A 447 14.62 -8.61 39.15
N VAL A 448 14.72 -9.68 38.36
CA VAL A 448 15.05 -11.00 38.89
C VAL A 448 16.55 -10.93 39.17
N GLU A 449 16.99 -11.19 40.41
CA GLU A 449 18.39 -11.56 40.64
C GLU A 449 18.77 -12.58 39.57
N PRO A 450 19.88 -12.41 38.83
CA PRO A 450 20.23 -13.37 37.81
C PRO A 450 20.31 -14.74 38.50
N PRO A 451 19.58 -15.76 38.01
CA PRO A 451 20.06 -17.12 38.21
C PRO A 451 21.53 -17.08 37.77
N GLN A 452 22.42 -17.68 38.53
CA GLN A 452 23.85 -17.69 38.24
C GLN A 452 24.21 -18.46 36.95
N GLU A 453 23.25 -18.64 36.05
CA GLU A 453 23.37 -19.17 34.70
C GLU A 453 22.45 -18.32 33.80
N GLU A 454 23.03 -17.68 32.78
CA GLU A 454 22.29 -17.02 31.71
C GLU A 454 21.25 -18.00 31.13
N PRO A 455 19.95 -17.65 31.04
CA PRO A 455 19.06 -18.42 30.18
C PRO A 455 19.59 -18.32 28.75
N PRO A 456 19.73 -19.45 28.03
CA PRO A 456 20.34 -19.45 26.70
C PRO A 456 19.58 -18.49 25.79
N SER A 457 20.31 -17.70 25.02
CA SER A 457 19.73 -16.75 24.05
C SER A 457 18.73 -17.48 23.14
N ILE A 458 17.64 -16.82 22.71
CA ILE A 458 16.68 -17.42 21.76
C ILE A 458 17.40 -17.90 20.48
N GLN A 459 18.51 -17.25 20.11
CA GLN A 459 19.40 -17.69 19.03
C GLN A 459 20.19 -18.96 19.40
N GLY A 460 20.70 -19.07 20.63
CA GLY A 460 21.38 -20.27 21.15
C GLY A 460 20.47 -21.49 21.34
N LEU A 461 19.18 -21.28 21.66
CA LEU A 461 18.17 -22.35 21.74
C LEU A 461 17.72 -22.87 20.36
N ALA A 462 17.73 -22.00 19.34
CA ALA A 462 17.49 -22.42 17.95
C ALA A 462 18.72 -23.07 17.30
N GLU A 463 19.92 -22.74 17.78
CA GLU A 463 21.18 -23.26 17.25
C GLU A 463 21.23 -24.79 17.38
N GLY A 464 21.42 -25.45 16.23
CA GLY A 464 21.47 -26.92 16.12
C GLY A 464 20.12 -27.65 16.16
N THR A 465 18.97 -26.98 16.33
CA THR A 465 17.66 -27.64 16.13
C THR A 465 17.39 -27.78 14.62
N ARG A 466 17.01 -28.98 14.15
CA ARG A 466 16.77 -29.28 12.73
C ARG A 466 15.35 -29.80 12.51
N LEU A 467 14.71 -29.37 11.42
CA LEU A 467 13.44 -29.97 10.97
C LEU A 467 13.75 -31.32 10.31
N SER A 468 13.13 -32.41 10.78
CA SER A 468 13.37 -33.76 10.27
C SER A 468 12.26 -34.24 9.34
N VAL A 469 11.01 -33.95 9.68
CA VAL A 469 9.83 -34.33 8.90
C VAL A 469 8.84 -33.18 8.85
N LEU A 470 8.26 -32.93 7.68
CA LEU A 470 7.17 -31.97 7.47
C LEU A 470 5.95 -32.70 6.90
N ARG A 471 4.80 -32.56 7.58
CA ARG A 471 3.52 -33.07 7.11
C ARG A 471 2.52 -31.93 6.90
N ILE A 472 1.86 -31.94 5.75
CA ILE A 472 0.90 -30.90 5.35
C ILE A 472 -0.37 -31.59 4.86
N GLY A 473 -1.51 -31.19 5.42
CA GLY A 473 -2.85 -31.63 5.01
C GLY A 473 -3.72 -30.46 4.58
N SER A 474 -4.39 -30.60 3.44
CA SER A 474 -5.39 -29.70 2.87
C SER A 474 -4.96 -28.23 2.75
N PHE A 475 -3.70 -27.96 2.40
CA PHE A 475 -3.16 -26.62 2.22
C PHE A 475 -2.90 -26.29 0.74
N ARG A 476 -3.69 -25.37 0.17
CA ARG A 476 -3.62 -24.94 -1.24
C ARG A 476 -3.63 -26.14 -2.20
N LEU A 477 -2.54 -26.39 -2.93
CA LEU A 477 -2.41 -27.51 -3.85
C LEU A 477 -2.02 -28.83 -3.15
N LEU A 478 -1.63 -28.78 -1.88
CA LEU A 478 -1.13 -29.92 -1.11
C LEU A 478 -2.28 -30.57 -0.33
N ARG A 479 -2.77 -31.70 -0.83
CA ARG A 479 -3.85 -32.45 -0.18
C ARG A 479 -3.36 -33.23 1.04
N GLU A 480 -2.34 -34.05 0.85
CA GLU A 480 -1.63 -34.77 1.91
C GLU A 480 -0.19 -34.93 1.43
N VAL A 481 0.76 -34.41 2.20
CA VAL A 481 2.19 -34.44 1.88
C VAL A 481 2.97 -34.78 3.14
N GLU A 482 3.91 -35.70 3.01
CA GLU A 482 4.94 -35.98 4.01
C GLU A 482 6.31 -35.88 3.33
N LEU A 483 7.22 -35.11 3.93
CA LEU A 483 8.56 -34.87 3.42
C LEU A 483 9.58 -35.10 4.53
N CYS A 484 10.51 -36.02 4.29
CA CYS A 484 11.71 -36.18 5.09
C CYS A 484 12.72 -35.10 4.66
N LEU A 485 13.18 -34.29 5.61
CA LEU A 485 14.11 -33.19 5.41
C LEU A 485 15.56 -33.56 5.81
N GLU A 486 15.82 -34.86 5.93
CA GLU A 486 17.14 -35.42 6.22
C GLU A 486 17.75 -36.08 4.97
N PRO A 487 19.06 -35.89 4.71
CA PRO A 487 20.04 -35.07 5.43
C PRO A 487 19.84 -33.55 5.17
N SER A 488 20.64 -32.69 5.82
CA SER A 488 20.49 -31.23 5.99
C SER A 488 20.13 -30.38 4.75
N LEU A 489 20.21 -30.92 3.53
CA LEU A 489 19.81 -30.29 2.28
C LEU A 489 18.72 -31.11 1.58
N ALA A 490 17.51 -30.55 1.50
CA ALA A 490 16.41 -31.08 0.69
C ALA A 490 16.27 -30.27 -0.61
N VAL A 491 16.23 -30.94 -1.76
CA VAL A 491 16.01 -30.32 -3.07
C VAL A 491 14.67 -30.77 -3.63
N VAL A 492 13.75 -29.82 -3.84
CA VAL A 492 12.40 -30.10 -4.33
C VAL A 492 12.27 -29.62 -5.79
N VAL A 493 12.12 -30.55 -6.72
CA VAL A 493 12.02 -30.28 -8.16
C VAL A 493 10.66 -30.73 -8.70
N GLY A 494 10.15 -30.05 -9.72
CA GLY A 494 8.92 -30.44 -10.40
C GLY A 494 8.41 -29.34 -11.34
N PRO A 495 7.39 -29.62 -12.17
CA PRO A 495 6.79 -28.62 -13.07
C PRO A 495 6.20 -27.42 -12.34
N ASN A 496 6.03 -26.27 -13.01
CA ASN A 496 5.28 -25.15 -12.43
C ASN A 496 3.88 -25.63 -12.00
N GLN A 497 3.37 -25.06 -10.90
CA GLN A 497 2.07 -25.42 -10.32
C GLN A 497 1.99 -26.85 -9.73
N SER A 498 3.12 -27.55 -9.56
CA SER A 498 3.15 -28.86 -8.88
C SER A 498 3.05 -28.80 -7.35
N GLY A 499 2.80 -27.63 -6.76
CA GLY A 499 2.70 -27.45 -5.30
C GLY A 499 3.99 -27.00 -4.59
N LYS A 500 5.14 -26.86 -5.28
CA LYS A 500 6.41 -26.41 -4.67
C LYS A 500 6.31 -25.06 -3.96
N SER A 501 5.64 -24.08 -4.56
CA SER A 501 5.43 -22.78 -3.92
C SER A 501 4.46 -22.86 -2.75
N SER A 502 3.50 -23.81 -2.78
CA SER A 502 2.62 -24.08 -1.64
C SER A 502 3.37 -24.72 -0.47
N LEU A 503 4.39 -25.53 -0.75
CA LEU A 503 5.27 -26.11 0.26
C LEU A 503 6.06 -25.03 1.01
N LEU A 504 6.70 -24.11 0.29
CA LEU A 504 7.43 -22.98 0.90
C LEU A 504 6.48 -22.05 1.69
N ASP A 505 5.27 -21.83 1.17
CA ASP A 505 4.27 -21.02 1.84
C ASP A 505 3.74 -21.65 3.13
N ALA A 506 3.64 -22.99 3.20
CA ALA A 506 3.27 -23.71 4.42
C ALA A 506 4.33 -23.55 5.52
N LEU A 507 5.62 -23.60 5.15
CA LEU A 507 6.74 -23.33 6.06
C LEU A 507 6.73 -21.86 6.53
N GLN A 508 6.44 -20.92 5.63
CA GLN A 508 6.26 -19.51 6.02
C GLN A 508 5.11 -19.36 7.03
N LEU A 509 3.98 -20.02 6.80
CA LEU A 509 2.82 -19.95 7.69
C LEU A 509 3.09 -20.56 9.08
N LEU A 510 3.84 -21.67 9.16
CA LEU A 510 4.33 -22.22 10.44
C LEU A 510 5.20 -21.21 11.18
N SER A 511 6.06 -20.51 10.44
CA SER A 511 6.92 -19.48 10.99
C SER A 511 6.14 -18.25 11.49
N ASP A 512 5.16 -17.80 10.70
CA ASP A 512 4.24 -16.72 11.07
C ASP A 512 3.44 -17.08 12.34
N ALA A 513 2.99 -18.34 12.44
CA ALA A 513 2.29 -18.85 13.62
C ALA A 513 3.16 -18.77 14.88
N ALA A 514 4.42 -19.23 14.81
CA ALA A 514 5.37 -19.19 15.92
C ALA A 514 5.77 -17.76 16.34
N ARG A 515 5.67 -16.78 15.42
CA ARG A 515 5.86 -15.36 15.70
C ARG A 515 4.62 -14.66 16.27
N GLY A 516 3.46 -15.31 16.25
CA GLY A 516 2.19 -14.73 16.73
C GLY A 516 1.51 -13.82 15.71
N ASN A 517 1.74 -14.07 14.42
CA ASN A 517 1.19 -13.32 13.30
C ASN A 517 0.18 -14.15 12.48
N LEU A 518 -0.43 -15.19 13.05
CA LEU A 518 -1.23 -16.15 12.30
C LEU A 518 -2.47 -15.51 11.66
N VAL A 519 -3.13 -14.59 12.37
CA VAL A 519 -4.30 -13.86 11.86
C VAL A 519 -3.92 -13.00 10.67
N ASP A 520 -2.86 -12.20 10.78
CA ASP A 520 -2.39 -11.36 9.68
C ASP A 520 -1.89 -12.20 8.51
N ALA A 521 -1.17 -13.30 8.79
CA ALA A 521 -0.65 -14.23 7.80
C ALA A 521 -1.76 -14.88 6.95
N ILE A 522 -2.93 -15.18 7.52
CA ILE A 522 -4.03 -15.83 6.80
C ILE A 522 -4.99 -14.79 6.21
N VAL A 523 -5.44 -13.84 7.01
CA VAL A 523 -6.47 -12.87 6.60
C VAL A 523 -5.89 -11.80 5.69
N ARG A 524 -4.77 -11.18 6.06
CA ARG A 524 -4.17 -10.07 5.28
C ARG A 524 -3.27 -10.58 4.16
N CYS A 525 -2.33 -11.48 4.47
CA CYS A 525 -1.30 -11.90 3.51
C CYS A 525 -1.79 -12.96 2.52
N ARG A 526 -2.81 -13.75 2.88
CA ARG A 526 -3.31 -14.86 2.03
C ARG A 526 -4.76 -14.67 1.58
N GLY A 527 -5.48 -13.65 2.03
CA GLY A 527 -6.83 -13.33 1.55
C GLY A 527 -7.96 -14.12 2.22
N GLY A 528 -7.73 -14.67 3.42
CA GLY A 528 -8.71 -15.41 4.21
C GLY A 528 -8.50 -16.92 4.19
N PHE A 529 -9.27 -17.64 5.02
CA PHE A 529 -9.08 -19.08 5.21
C PHE A 529 -9.40 -19.92 3.97
N SER A 530 -10.42 -19.52 3.20
CA SER A 530 -10.87 -20.25 2.02
C SER A 530 -9.83 -20.29 0.88
N THR A 531 -8.85 -19.39 0.88
CA THR A 531 -7.78 -19.35 -0.13
C THR A 531 -6.62 -20.31 0.19
N ILE A 532 -6.45 -20.65 1.47
CA ILE A 532 -5.41 -21.57 1.94
C ILE A 532 -5.92 -23.02 2.02
N LEU A 533 -7.23 -23.24 2.03
CA LEU A 533 -7.81 -24.57 2.03
C LEU A 533 -7.74 -25.22 0.64
N SER A 534 -7.39 -26.50 0.58
CA SER A 534 -7.44 -27.26 -0.67
C SER A 534 -8.84 -27.38 -1.23
N ARG A 535 -9.01 -27.11 -2.53
CA ARG A 535 -10.30 -27.26 -3.21
C ARG A 535 -10.73 -28.73 -3.21
N GLY A 536 -11.97 -28.97 -2.74
CA GLY A 536 -12.57 -30.30 -2.67
C GLY A 536 -12.01 -31.19 -1.56
N ALA A 537 -11.38 -30.62 -0.54
CA ALA A 537 -11.01 -31.35 0.67
C ALA A 537 -12.26 -31.81 1.43
N GLY A 538 -12.30 -33.08 1.85
CA GLY A 538 -13.41 -33.64 2.64
C GLY A 538 -13.41 -33.18 4.10
N ASP A 539 -12.22 -32.93 4.65
CA ASP A 539 -12.02 -32.27 5.94
C ASP A 539 -11.78 -30.77 5.68
N PRO A 540 -12.64 -29.86 6.15
CA PRO A 540 -12.48 -28.43 5.91
C PRO A 540 -11.40 -27.80 6.80
N SER A 541 -10.40 -28.56 7.27
CA SER A 541 -9.31 -28.07 8.10
C SER A 541 -7.95 -28.16 7.42
N VAL A 542 -7.07 -27.20 7.70
CA VAL A 542 -5.66 -27.21 7.29
C VAL A 542 -4.84 -27.79 8.43
N ARG A 543 -3.95 -28.73 8.13
CA ARG A 543 -3.01 -29.33 9.09
C ARG A 543 -1.57 -29.03 8.68
N LEU A 544 -0.79 -28.50 9.61
CA LEU A 544 0.65 -28.31 9.47
C LEU A 544 1.33 -29.00 10.65
N GLU A 545 2.19 -29.96 10.37
CA GLU A 545 2.91 -30.71 11.40
C GLU A 545 4.39 -30.79 11.05
N VAL A 546 5.25 -30.63 12.05
CA VAL A 546 6.69 -30.70 11.88
C VAL A 546 7.32 -31.48 13.03
N GLU A 547 8.25 -32.38 12.68
CA GLU A 547 9.15 -33.02 13.62
C GLU A 547 10.48 -32.28 13.63
N MET A 548 11.04 -32.10 14.82
CA MET A 548 12.28 -31.37 15.05
C MET A 548 13.19 -32.20 15.95
N ARG A 549 14.48 -32.26 15.59
CA ARG A 549 15.54 -32.84 16.43
C ARG A 549 16.35 -31.72 17.06
N ALA A 550 16.41 -31.73 18.38
CA ALA A 550 17.24 -30.87 19.21
C ALA A 550 18.72 -31.28 19.14
N PRO A 551 19.67 -30.36 19.45
CA PRO A 551 21.09 -30.69 19.59
C PRO A 551 21.36 -31.77 20.64
N LEU A 552 20.56 -31.79 21.71
CA LEU A 552 20.67 -32.75 22.82
C LEU A 552 19.99 -34.11 22.54
N GLY A 553 19.66 -34.40 21.28
CA GLY A 553 19.05 -35.68 20.86
C GLY A 553 17.54 -35.81 21.10
N GLN A 554 16.91 -34.83 21.75
CA GLN A 554 15.46 -34.81 21.97
C GLN A 554 14.73 -34.64 20.63
N THR A 555 13.68 -35.43 20.41
CA THR A 555 12.79 -35.27 19.26
C THR A 555 11.46 -34.71 19.72
N VAL A 556 11.05 -33.59 19.14
CA VAL A 556 9.75 -32.98 19.40
C VAL A 556 8.93 -32.92 18.12
N ARG A 557 7.60 -32.99 18.26
CA ARG A 557 6.67 -32.84 17.14
C ARG A 557 5.65 -31.76 17.48
N TYR A 558 5.54 -30.79 16.60
CA TYR A 558 4.58 -29.70 16.69
C TYR A 558 3.51 -29.87 15.60
N SER A 559 2.24 -29.78 15.98
CA SER A 559 1.09 -29.92 15.08
C SER A 559 0.13 -28.75 15.28
N LEU A 560 -0.28 -28.10 14.20
CA LEU A 560 -1.22 -26.98 14.15
C LEU A 560 -2.35 -27.31 13.19
N ARG A 561 -3.59 -27.29 13.68
CA ARG A 561 -4.81 -27.49 12.88
C ARG A 561 -5.69 -26.26 12.92
N LEU A 562 -6.01 -25.76 11.73
CA LEU A 562 -6.83 -24.58 11.52
C LEU A 562 -8.15 -24.99 10.89
N GLY A 563 -9.26 -24.45 11.36
CA GLY A 563 -10.59 -24.73 10.83
C GLY A 563 -11.39 -23.45 10.60
N PRO A 564 -12.43 -23.50 9.76
CA PRO A 564 -13.17 -22.34 9.32
C PRO A 564 -14.09 -21.82 10.42
N VAL A 565 -14.24 -20.51 10.46
CA VAL A 565 -15.28 -19.80 11.20
C VAL A 565 -16.06 -18.99 10.16
N GLY A 566 -17.13 -19.55 9.62
CA GLY A 566 -17.83 -18.98 8.46
C GLY A 566 -17.03 -19.11 7.15
N ALA A 567 -17.30 -18.24 6.17
CA ALA A 567 -16.79 -18.40 4.80
C ALA A 567 -15.34 -17.93 4.58
N TYR A 568 -14.84 -17.01 5.42
CA TYR A 568 -13.53 -16.35 5.22
C TYR A 568 -12.64 -16.35 6.47
N ASP A 569 -13.20 -16.61 7.65
CA ASP A 569 -12.48 -16.57 8.92
C ASP A 569 -12.06 -17.98 9.39
N PHE A 570 -11.22 -18.05 10.42
CA PHE A 570 -10.67 -19.29 10.96
C PHE A 570 -10.46 -19.23 12.46
N ALA A 571 -10.25 -20.40 13.06
CA ALA A 571 -9.75 -20.57 14.41
C ALA A 571 -8.68 -21.68 14.45
N VAL A 572 -7.83 -21.63 15.47
CA VAL A 572 -6.98 -22.77 15.82
C VAL A 572 -7.86 -23.80 16.52
N VAL A 573 -8.16 -24.89 15.81
CA VAL A 573 -9.05 -25.96 16.30
C VAL A 573 -8.28 -26.91 17.22
N GLN A 574 -7.05 -27.23 16.84
CA GLN A 574 -6.17 -28.08 17.61
C GLN A 574 -4.73 -27.61 17.46
N GLU A 575 -3.96 -27.69 18.54
CA GLU A 575 -2.53 -27.40 18.54
C GLU A 575 -1.85 -28.28 19.59
N GLU A 576 -0.72 -28.89 19.23
CA GLU A 576 -0.04 -29.85 20.08
C GLU A 576 1.47 -29.76 19.90
N LEU A 577 2.21 -29.83 21.01
CA LEU A 577 3.65 -30.08 21.04
C LEU A 577 3.86 -31.33 21.89
N VAL A 578 4.48 -32.35 21.33
CA VAL A 578 4.83 -33.59 22.03
C VAL A 578 6.34 -33.82 21.98
N GLU A 579 6.87 -34.49 23.00
CA GLU A 579 8.25 -34.97 23.05
C GLU A 579 8.27 -36.50 22.93
N ARG A 580 9.30 -37.04 22.27
CA ARG A 580 9.55 -38.47 22.18
C ARG A 580 10.38 -38.93 23.39
N THR A 581 9.83 -39.83 24.19
CA THR A 581 10.52 -40.40 25.36
C THR A 581 11.52 -41.49 24.96
N GLN A 582 12.34 -41.92 25.93
CA GLN A 582 13.29 -43.03 25.77
C GLN A 582 12.60 -44.36 25.41
N ASP A 583 11.35 -44.57 25.87
CA ASP A 583 10.53 -45.75 25.54
C ASP A 583 9.77 -45.62 24.20
N ASP A 584 10.17 -44.69 23.36
CA ASP A 584 9.60 -44.43 22.04
C ASP A 584 8.13 -43.95 22.04
N ARG A 585 7.69 -43.30 23.12
CA ARG A 585 6.32 -42.78 23.25
C ARG A 585 6.28 -41.27 23.08
N TRP A 586 5.23 -40.76 22.46
CA TRP A 586 4.94 -39.33 22.38
C TRP A 586 4.22 -38.86 23.62
N MET A 587 4.85 -37.97 24.38
CA MET A 587 4.29 -37.35 25.58
C MET A 587 3.87 -35.90 25.29
N PRO A 588 2.63 -35.51 25.59
CA PRO A 588 2.16 -34.14 25.35
C PRO A 588 2.83 -33.15 26.31
N VAL A 589 3.51 -32.17 25.73
CA VAL A 589 4.10 -31.02 26.43
C VAL A 589 3.10 -29.88 26.42
N LEU A 590 2.60 -29.52 25.24
CA LEU A 590 1.56 -28.50 25.04
C LEU A 590 0.40 -29.15 24.31
N SER A 591 -0.83 -28.93 24.76
CA SER A 591 -2.01 -29.37 24.02
C SER A 591 -3.10 -28.32 24.11
N ARG A 592 -3.81 -28.11 23.01
CA ARG A 592 -4.95 -27.21 22.92
C ARG A 592 -6.01 -27.81 22.00
N THR A 593 -7.26 -27.78 22.45
CA THR A 593 -8.44 -28.11 21.64
C THR A 593 -9.48 -27.01 21.86
N GLY A 594 -9.75 -26.22 20.82
CA GLY A 594 -10.58 -25.02 20.91
C GLY A 594 -10.02 -24.01 21.93
N THR A 595 -10.75 -23.80 23.02
CA THR A 595 -10.40 -22.87 24.11
C THR A 595 -9.76 -23.55 25.33
N GLN A 596 -9.71 -24.89 25.35
CA GLN A 596 -9.10 -25.65 26.43
C GLN A 596 -7.63 -25.93 26.10
N ALA A 597 -6.72 -25.61 27.01
CA ALA A 597 -5.30 -25.87 26.83
C ALA A 597 -4.61 -26.39 28.11
N ARG A 598 -3.58 -27.19 27.92
CA ARG A 598 -2.72 -27.73 28.97
C ARG A 598 -1.25 -27.61 28.60
N LEU A 599 -0.42 -27.23 29.58
CA LEU A 599 1.04 -27.31 29.54
C LEU A 599 1.51 -28.27 30.64
N SER A 600 2.19 -29.35 30.26
CA SER A 600 2.69 -30.38 31.18
C SER A 600 1.64 -30.82 32.21
N ALA A 601 0.45 -31.19 31.72
CA ALA A 601 -0.76 -31.56 32.48
C ALA A 601 -1.47 -30.42 33.27
N THR A 602 -0.88 -29.23 33.35
CA THR A 602 -1.49 -28.06 34.02
C THR A 602 -2.39 -27.30 33.07
N SER A 603 -3.62 -26.97 33.49
CA SER A 603 -4.55 -26.19 32.66
C SER A 603 -4.07 -24.73 32.55
N ILE A 604 -4.07 -24.20 31.33
CA ILE A 604 -3.63 -22.84 31.02
C ILE A 604 -4.70 -22.12 30.20
N SER A 605 -4.73 -20.79 30.28
CA SER A 605 -5.67 -19.99 29.48
C SER A 605 -5.22 -19.90 28.02
N VAL A 606 -6.18 -19.71 27.13
CA VAL A 606 -5.95 -19.39 25.71
C VAL A 606 -6.36 -17.93 25.51
N PRO A 607 -5.41 -16.97 25.54
CA PRO A 607 -5.73 -15.55 25.42
C PRO A 607 -6.40 -15.20 24.09
N ASN A 608 -5.91 -15.79 23.00
CA ASN A 608 -6.41 -15.56 21.65
C ASN A 608 -6.65 -16.89 20.93
N GLY A 609 -7.94 -17.17 20.67
CA GLY A 609 -8.40 -18.35 19.96
C GLY A 609 -7.92 -18.47 18.50
N ARG A 610 -7.46 -17.36 17.91
CA ARG A 610 -7.07 -17.26 16.50
C ARG A 610 -5.56 -17.22 16.27
N GLU A 611 -4.79 -17.15 17.34
CA GLU A 611 -3.34 -17.25 17.30
C GLU A 611 -2.89 -18.61 17.81
N SER A 612 -1.66 -19.00 17.42
CA SER A 612 -0.99 -20.17 17.98
C SER A 612 -0.71 -19.95 19.46
N LEU A 613 -0.98 -20.95 20.29
CA LEU A 613 -0.66 -20.96 21.71
C LEU A 613 0.85 -20.99 21.92
N LEU A 614 1.61 -21.62 21.02
CA LEU A 614 3.08 -21.62 21.03
C LEU A 614 3.67 -20.21 21.09
N SER A 615 3.08 -19.24 20.37
CA SER A 615 3.54 -17.84 20.37
C SER A 615 3.03 -17.02 21.56
N GLN A 616 1.90 -17.43 22.15
CA GLN A 616 1.24 -16.74 23.25
C GLN A 616 1.84 -17.08 24.63
N LEU A 617 2.62 -18.15 24.74
CA LEU A 617 3.15 -18.63 26.01
C LEU A 617 4.39 -17.89 26.55
N GLY A 618 4.83 -16.82 25.87
CA GLY A 618 5.71 -15.78 26.42
C GLY A 618 6.84 -16.27 27.34
N SER A 619 6.91 -15.72 28.55
CA SER A 619 7.89 -15.93 29.62
C SER A 619 7.74 -17.24 30.42
N MET A 620 6.87 -18.17 29.98
CA MET A 620 6.74 -19.48 30.63
C MET A 620 8.00 -20.31 30.34
N THR A 621 8.61 -20.86 31.39
CA THR A 621 9.94 -21.48 31.40
C THR A 621 10.00 -22.91 30.88
N HIS A 622 9.05 -23.36 30.04
CA HIS A 622 9.13 -24.74 29.51
C HIS A 622 10.15 -24.82 28.36
N PRO A 623 11.29 -25.51 28.52
CA PRO A 623 12.40 -25.44 27.57
C PRO A 623 12.01 -25.90 26.16
N LEU A 624 11.23 -26.99 26.06
CA LEU A 624 10.79 -27.52 24.76
C LEU A 624 9.84 -26.60 24.00
N VAL A 625 9.02 -25.81 24.72
CA VAL A 625 8.11 -24.83 24.10
C VAL A 625 8.93 -23.68 23.53
N GLN A 626 9.91 -23.18 24.30
CA GLN A 626 10.82 -22.13 23.86
C GLN A 626 11.67 -22.60 22.67
N GLN A 627 12.18 -23.83 22.71
CA GLN A 627 12.94 -24.43 21.62
C GLN A 627 12.11 -24.58 20.35
N ALA A 628 10.91 -25.17 20.43
CA ALA A 628 10.02 -25.33 19.29
C ALA A 628 9.65 -23.98 18.67
N ARG A 629 9.34 -22.98 19.51
CA ARG A 629 9.06 -21.60 19.06
C ARG A 629 10.28 -20.98 18.38
N ALA A 630 11.47 -21.10 18.97
CA ALA A 630 12.70 -20.54 18.43
C ALA A 630 13.06 -21.17 17.08
N ALA A 631 12.96 -22.51 16.96
CA ALA A 631 13.20 -23.23 15.72
C ALA A 631 12.22 -22.79 14.61
N LEU A 632 10.91 -22.82 14.88
CA LEU A 632 9.88 -22.44 13.90
C LEU A 632 9.92 -20.96 13.50
N SER A 633 10.13 -20.06 14.46
CA SER A 633 10.27 -18.62 14.20
C SER A 633 11.60 -18.25 13.52
N SER A 634 12.56 -19.18 13.44
CA SER A 634 13.81 -18.98 12.70
C SER A 634 13.73 -19.41 11.23
N ILE A 635 12.65 -20.08 10.82
CA ILE A 635 12.40 -20.43 9.42
C ILE A 635 12.38 -19.13 8.59
N THR A 636 13.21 -19.11 7.55
CA THR A 636 13.35 -17.97 6.64
C THR A 636 13.17 -18.47 5.22
N ILE A 637 12.25 -17.83 4.47
CA ILE A 637 11.98 -18.16 3.07
C ILE A 637 12.57 -17.06 2.19
N HIS A 638 13.39 -17.45 1.22
CA HIS A 638 14.02 -16.55 0.26
C HIS A 638 13.35 -16.72 -1.12
N PRO A 639 12.51 -15.76 -1.56
CA PRO A 639 11.59 -15.97 -2.68
C PRO A 639 12.25 -15.81 -4.06
N TYR A 640 13.37 -15.09 -4.17
CA TYR A 640 14.03 -14.81 -5.44
C TYR A 640 15.55 -14.70 -5.26
N PHE A 641 16.30 -15.36 -6.16
CA PHE A 641 17.69 -15.06 -6.37
C PHE A 641 17.92 -14.71 -7.83
N HIS A 642 18.60 -13.60 -8.11
CA HIS A 642 18.96 -13.24 -9.48
C HIS A 642 20.04 -14.20 -10.00
N THR A 643 19.68 -15.05 -10.98
CA THR A 643 20.58 -16.02 -11.60
C THR A 643 21.19 -15.55 -12.92
N GLY A 644 21.08 -14.25 -13.24
CA GLY A 644 21.61 -13.61 -14.44
C GLY A 644 23.12 -13.85 -14.63
N ALA A 645 23.66 -13.50 -15.79
CA ALA A 645 25.10 -13.60 -16.02
C ALA A 645 25.82 -12.47 -15.26
N ALA A 646 26.81 -12.83 -14.42
CA ALA A 646 27.54 -11.86 -13.59
C ALA A 646 28.26 -10.75 -14.39
N TRP A 647 28.55 -10.98 -15.68
CA TRP A 647 29.16 -9.97 -16.54
C TRP A 647 28.16 -8.94 -17.07
N ALA A 648 26.86 -9.23 -17.07
CA ALA A 648 25.81 -8.34 -17.56
C ALA A 648 25.32 -7.39 -16.45
N GLU A 649 25.25 -7.87 -15.21
CA GLU A 649 24.86 -7.08 -14.05
C GLU A 649 25.74 -7.44 -12.83
N PRO A 650 26.98 -6.92 -12.76
CA PRO A 650 27.96 -7.29 -11.74
C PRO A 650 27.48 -7.04 -10.31
N ASP A 651 26.63 -6.04 -10.12
CA ASP A 651 26.07 -5.63 -8.82
C ASP A 651 24.72 -6.27 -8.49
N ALA A 652 24.05 -6.92 -9.45
CA ALA A 652 22.75 -7.56 -9.25
C ALA A 652 22.85 -9.09 -9.09
N VAL A 653 23.93 -9.73 -9.55
CA VAL A 653 24.12 -11.20 -9.50
C VAL A 653 25.13 -11.59 -8.43
N SER A 654 24.74 -11.35 -7.19
CA SER A 654 25.62 -11.47 -6.04
C SER A 654 25.88 -12.93 -5.60
N MET A 655 25.03 -13.90 -6.00
CA MET A 655 25.26 -15.35 -5.80
C MET A 655 26.45 -15.93 -6.60
N ARG A 656 26.88 -15.28 -7.69
CA ARG A 656 27.99 -15.78 -8.53
C ARG A 656 29.36 -15.22 -8.11
N ARG A 657 29.40 -14.43 -7.04
CA ARG A 657 30.65 -13.90 -6.48
C ARG A 657 31.35 -15.00 -5.65
N PRO A 658 32.69 -15.08 -5.67
CA PRO A 658 33.42 -15.96 -4.78
C PRO A 658 33.12 -15.60 -3.32
N ALA A 659 32.71 -16.58 -2.51
CA ALA A 659 32.54 -16.44 -1.06
C ALA A 659 33.62 -17.26 -0.35
N ARG A 660 34.19 -16.73 0.74
CA ARG A 660 35.09 -17.51 1.60
C ARG A 660 34.24 -18.52 2.39
N PRO A 661 34.65 -19.80 2.48
CA PRO A 661 34.04 -20.75 3.39
C PRO A 661 34.23 -20.26 4.82
N GLU A 662 33.14 -20.14 5.57
CA GLU A 662 33.15 -19.88 7.01
C GLU A 662 32.26 -20.95 7.67
N PRO A 663 32.64 -21.45 8.86
CA PRO A 663 31.83 -22.43 9.58
C PRO A 663 30.55 -21.79 10.15
N ASN A 664 29.48 -22.58 10.27
CA ASN A 664 28.18 -22.20 10.84
C ASN A 664 27.46 -21.04 10.13
N VAL A 665 27.68 -20.87 8.83
CA VAL A 665 27.09 -19.78 8.04
C VAL A 665 25.65 -20.08 7.63
N ARG A 666 24.70 -19.27 8.09
CA ARG A 666 23.31 -19.27 7.58
C ARG A 666 23.22 -18.54 6.24
N LEU A 667 22.35 -19.02 5.34
CA LEU A 667 22.07 -18.37 4.06
C LEU A 667 21.53 -16.95 4.29
N GLN A 668 22.15 -15.96 3.66
CA GLN A 668 21.71 -14.57 3.68
C GLN A 668 20.54 -14.35 2.72
N ALA A 669 19.73 -13.32 2.99
CA ALA A 669 18.56 -12.97 2.18
C ALA A 669 18.87 -12.70 0.70
N THR A 670 20.10 -12.25 0.41
CA THR A 670 20.59 -11.95 -0.94
C THR A 670 21.16 -13.18 -1.67
N GLY A 671 21.38 -14.30 -0.95
CA GLY A 671 22.01 -15.50 -1.48
C GLY A 671 23.54 -15.39 -1.65
N ASN A 672 24.15 -14.28 -1.27
CA ASN A 672 25.56 -13.96 -1.56
C ASN A 672 26.54 -14.97 -0.96
N ASN A 673 26.17 -15.56 0.16
CA ASN A 673 26.96 -16.53 0.88
C ASN A 673 26.48 -17.97 0.64
N LEU A 674 25.69 -18.23 -0.42
CA LEU A 674 25.18 -19.58 -0.72
C LEU A 674 26.30 -20.61 -0.78
N ALA A 675 27.43 -20.28 -1.43
CA ALA A 675 28.58 -21.18 -1.49
C ALA A 675 29.19 -21.47 -0.11
N ALA A 676 29.27 -20.46 0.76
CA ALA A 676 29.77 -20.62 2.13
C ALA A 676 28.79 -21.43 3.00
N ALA A 677 27.48 -21.17 2.89
CA ALA A 677 26.45 -21.93 3.58
C ALA A 677 26.43 -23.39 3.14
N LEU A 678 26.52 -23.68 1.83
CA LEU A 678 26.63 -25.04 1.31
C LEU A 678 27.91 -25.74 1.75
N SER A 679 29.03 -25.02 1.85
CA SER A 679 30.29 -25.56 2.39
C SER A 679 30.16 -25.92 3.86
N SER A 680 29.58 -25.05 4.69
CA SER A 680 29.32 -25.33 6.10
C SER A 680 28.43 -26.56 6.27
N MET A 681 27.39 -26.71 5.45
CA MET A 681 26.51 -27.89 5.47
C MET A 681 27.22 -29.18 5.03
N ARG A 682 28.28 -29.09 4.22
CA ARG A 682 29.09 -30.23 3.82
C ARG A 682 30.02 -30.66 4.96
N ASP A 683 30.60 -29.72 5.68
CA ASP A 683 31.52 -30.02 6.80
C ASP A 683 30.75 -30.59 8.01
N GLU A 684 29.49 -30.20 8.21
CA GLU A 684 28.53 -30.82 9.16
C GLU A 684 28.21 -32.31 8.86
N ARG A 685 28.56 -32.84 7.67
CA ARG A 685 28.37 -34.27 7.31
C ARG A 685 29.54 -35.17 7.70
N SER A 686 30.53 -34.66 8.42
CA SER A 686 31.74 -35.40 8.78
C SER A 686 31.55 -36.27 10.03
N GLU A 687 30.39 -36.93 10.19
CA GLU A 687 30.15 -38.05 11.11
C GLU A 687 29.14 -39.03 10.51
#